data_AF-A0A3A9F2Q7-F1
#
_entry.id   AF-A0A3A9F2Q7-F1
#
_cell.length_a   1.000
_cell.length_b   1.000
_cell.length_c   1.000
_cell.angle_alpha   90.00
_cell.angle_beta   90.00
_cell.angle_gamma   90.00
#
_symmetry.space_group_name_H-M   'P 1'
#
loop_
_entity.id
_entity.type
_entity.pdbx_description
1 polymer ?
#
loop_
_entity_poly.entity_id
_entity_poly.type
_entity_poly.pdbx_seq_one_letter_code
_entity_poly.pdbx_strand_id
1 'polypeptide(L)'
;QTTMTKCKGCTNYCRLTVNRFSGGRQYISGNRCERGIGKEKSKAQVPNLFEYKLERMFSYEPLPAHEGFRGRIGIPRVLNMYENYPFWFTFFTDLNYQVLLSPSSNRKIYELGIESIPSESECYPAKLVHGHIAWLMKQNVDFIFYPSLFYERQEFENANNHYNCPIVTSYPENIKNNVEEIGKGEVVFRNPFLSFKNLSIVTKGLIEEFPELNPKEITKAAKHGWEEMDRARKDMQKKGEEVLAYLEETGKRGIVLAGRPYHIDPEIHHGIPELITSYDIPVLTEDSISHLAPVEGPLLVSDQWMYHSRLYAAANYVKTKDYLDLIQLNSFGCGLDAVTADEVHDILSSSGKIYTCLKIDEVNNLGAARIRIRSLLSAIRVREERGIERELKSTAYQRVIFTEEMRKEYTILCPQMSPIHFDILKEAFIAGGYRLVILPNDNKSAVDVGLKYVNNDACYPSLMVVGQIMQAILSGEYDVNKIAVVISQTGGGCRATNYIGFIRRALEKAGLEQIPVISINMSGLEGNPGFKITPLLLLRALYAVEFGDIFLRCLYRVRPYEAEPGSANRLHKKWAKKCKEFVGSKHPNYLTYQRLCKEIIRDFDNLPIVDVEKPKVGIVGEILVKFLPSANNYLVDLLEAEGAEAVVPDLLDFMFYCFYNQVYKAEKLGESKSTARNAKLGIKAMELFRGAARKEFQRSRRFTPPTPIEELAKHASSIVSIGNQTGEGWFLTGEMLELIHNGTNNIVCAQPFGCLPNHVVGKGVIKELRRQYPLSNIVAIDYDPGASEVNQLNRIKLMLSTAHKNLRLPS
;
A
#
# COMPACT_ATOMS: atom_id res chain seq x y z
N GLN A 1 49.50 -0.52 13.74
CA GLN A 1 49.37 0.36 12.56
C GLN A 1 48.05 0.07 11.87
N THR A 2 47.22 1.07 11.60
CA THR A 2 45.93 0.91 10.92
C THR A 2 45.99 1.59 9.55
N THR A 3 45.66 0.88 8.49
CA THR A 3 45.60 1.42 7.12
C THR A 3 44.29 1.06 6.45
N MET A 4 43.81 1.92 5.54
CA MET A 4 42.62 1.63 4.74
C MET A 4 43.00 1.33 3.30
N THR A 5 42.40 0.29 2.72
CA THR A 5 42.58 -0.10 1.31
C THR A 5 41.25 -0.50 0.68
N LYS A 6 41.23 -0.78 -0.63
CA LYS A 6 40.03 -1.27 -1.34
C LYS A 6 40.31 -2.65 -1.93
N CYS A 7 39.45 -3.61 -1.64
CA CYS A 7 39.46 -4.94 -2.25
C CYS A 7 39.07 -4.82 -3.73
N LYS A 8 39.93 -5.25 -4.66
CA LYS A 8 39.63 -5.27 -6.11
C LYS A 8 39.16 -6.64 -6.61
N GLY A 9 38.85 -7.56 -5.70
CA GLY A 9 38.56 -8.96 -6.03
C GLY A 9 37.19 -9.20 -6.69
N CYS A 10 36.28 -8.23 -6.70
CA CYS A 10 35.02 -8.26 -7.45
C CYS A 10 34.44 -6.84 -7.57
N THR A 11 33.28 -6.71 -8.21
CA THR A 11 32.55 -5.45 -8.45
C THR A 11 32.12 -4.72 -7.17
N ASN A 12 32.19 -5.35 -6.00
CA ASN A 12 31.82 -4.74 -4.72
C ASN A 12 32.84 -3.71 -4.18
N TYR A 13 34.09 -3.72 -4.66
CA TYR A 13 35.15 -2.79 -4.25
C TYR A 13 35.24 -2.49 -2.73
N CYS A 14 35.12 -3.52 -1.89
CA CYS A 14 34.97 -3.40 -0.44
C CYS A 14 36.06 -2.51 0.17
N ARG A 15 35.69 -1.53 1.01
CA ARG A 15 36.65 -0.71 1.75
C ARG A 15 37.14 -1.50 2.96
N LEU A 16 38.42 -1.86 2.94
CA LEU A 16 39.06 -2.70 3.95
C LEU A 16 39.82 -1.84 4.96
N THR A 17 39.63 -2.12 6.24
CA THR A 17 40.46 -1.60 7.33
C THR A 17 41.44 -2.69 7.75
N VAL A 18 42.73 -2.43 7.63
CA VAL A 18 43.81 -3.37 7.92
C VAL A 18 44.51 -2.91 9.20
N ASN A 19 44.31 -3.66 10.28
CA ASN A 19 44.99 -3.45 11.56
C ASN A 19 46.19 -4.40 11.66
N ARG A 20 47.41 -3.86 11.69
CA ARG A 20 48.66 -4.59 11.91
C ARG A 20 49.13 -4.41 13.35
N PHE A 21 49.32 -5.52 14.05
CA PHE A 21 49.79 -5.57 15.44
C PHE A 21 51.28 -5.87 15.51
N SER A 22 51.95 -5.47 16.59
CA SER A 22 53.32 -5.86 16.92
C SER A 22 53.39 -7.40 17.04
N GLY A 23 54.25 -8.03 16.24
CA GLY A 23 54.35 -9.49 16.12
C GLY A 23 53.75 -10.10 14.84
N GLY A 24 53.50 -9.30 13.80
CA GLY A 24 53.15 -9.81 12.46
C GLY A 24 51.69 -10.22 12.25
N ARG A 25 50.86 -10.20 13.31
CA ARG A 25 49.42 -10.46 13.20
C ARG A 25 48.72 -9.31 12.48
N GLN A 26 47.92 -9.65 11.47
CA GLN A 26 47.11 -8.72 10.69
C GLN A 26 45.63 -9.09 10.81
N TYR A 27 44.80 -8.11 11.15
CA TYR A 27 43.35 -8.25 11.20
C TYR A 27 42.73 -7.32 10.15
N ILE A 28 41.96 -7.90 9.23
CA ILE A 28 41.31 -7.16 8.14
C ILE A 28 39.81 -7.17 8.40
N SER A 29 39.20 -5.99 8.41
CA SER A 29 37.76 -5.80 8.53
C SER A 29 37.23 -4.97 7.37
N GLY A 30 35.91 -4.97 7.16
CA GLY A 30 35.28 -4.29 6.01
C GLY A 30 35.27 -5.11 4.71
N ASN A 31 35.79 -6.34 4.73
CA ASN A 31 35.64 -7.30 3.63
C ASN A 31 34.25 -7.95 3.61
N ARG A 32 33.62 -8.03 2.43
CA ARG A 32 32.32 -8.71 2.24
C ARG A 32 32.45 -10.22 2.04
N CYS A 33 33.62 -10.70 1.61
CA CYS A 33 33.91 -12.10 1.38
C CYS A 33 35.35 -12.43 1.75
N GLU A 34 35.72 -13.70 1.60
CA GLU A 34 37.06 -14.19 1.94
C GLU A 34 38.17 -13.60 1.07
N ARG A 35 37.83 -13.14 -0.16
CA ARG A 35 38.78 -12.41 -1.02
C ARG A 35 39.35 -11.17 -0.36
N GLY A 36 38.55 -10.46 0.44
CA GLY A 36 39.00 -9.24 1.10
C GLY A 36 39.96 -9.48 2.27
N ILE A 37 40.13 -10.73 2.73
CA ILE A 37 41.17 -11.11 3.69
C ILE A 37 42.34 -11.86 3.02
N GLY A 38 42.41 -11.87 1.68
CA GLY A 38 43.48 -12.52 0.92
C GLY A 38 43.33 -14.03 0.72
N LYS A 39 42.15 -14.60 0.99
CA LYS A 39 41.85 -16.01 0.69
C LYS A 39 41.22 -16.14 -0.71
N GLU A 40 41.51 -17.23 -1.41
CA GLU A 40 40.77 -17.57 -2.64
C GLU A 40 39.28 -17.79 -2.31
N LYS A 41 38.38 -17.40 -3.23
CA LYS A 41 36.95 -17.71 -3.07
C LYS A 41 36.84 -19.22 -3.17
N SER A 42 36.58 -19.92 -2.06
CA SER A 42 36.10 -21.29 -2.17
C SER A 42 34.87 -21.23 -3.08
N LYS A 43 34.86 -22.00 -4.18
CA LYS A 43 33.58 -22.25 -4.85
C LYS A 43 32.72 -22.90 -3.77
N ALA A 44 31.68 -22.21 -3.32
CA ALA A 44 30.71 -22.82 -2.42
C ALA A 44 30.25 -24.11 -3.11
N GLN A 45 30.46 -25.26 -2.46
CA GLN A 45 30.10 -26.56 -3.02
C GLN A 45 28.60 -26.85 -2.91
N VAL A 46 27.84 -25.91 -2.32
CA VAL A 46 26.41 -26.05 -2.03
C VAL A 46 25.55 -25.22 -2.99
N PRO A 47 24.36 -25.70 -3.36
CA PRO A 47 23.44 -24.97 -4.22
C PRO A 47 23.06 -23.56 -3.72
N ASN A 48 22.96 -22.61 -4.64
CA ASN A 48 22.48 -21.25 -4.40
C ASN A 48 21.41 -20.86 -5.43
N LEU A 49 20.14 -20.94 -5.06
CA LEU A 49 19.04 -20.64 -5.98
C LEU A 49 18.87 -19.14 -6.28
N PHE A 50 19.49 -18.24 -5.52
CA PHE A 50 19.55 -16.81 -5.90
C PHE A 50 20.43 -16.60 -7.14
N GLU A 51 21.55 -17.31 -7.25
CA GLU A 51 22.40 -17.23 -8.44
C GLU A 51 21.71 -17.86 -9.65
N TYR A 52 21.13 -19.06 -9.46
CA TYR A 52 20.39 -19.76 -10.51
C TYR A 52 19.20 -18.95 -11.02
N LYS A 53 18.38 -18.38 -10.12
CA LYS A 53 17.21 -17.59 -10.54
C LYS A 53 17.63 -16.29 -11.24
N LEU A 54 18.72 -15.64 -10.83
CA LEU A 54 19.20 -14.44 -11.52
C LEU A 54 19.63 -14.76 -12.96
N GLU A 55 20.33 -15.88 -13.15
CA GLU A 55 20.71 -16.39 -14.47
C GLU A 55 19.46 -16.76 -15.29
N ARG A 56 18.57 -17.58 -14.72
CA ARG A 56 17.35 -18.03 -15.41
C ARG A 56 16.47 -16.87 -15.85
N MET A 57 16.36 -15.82 -15.04
CA MET A 57 15.48 -14.69 -15.32
C MET A 57 16.07 -13.69 -16.31
N PHE A 58 17.40 -13.61 -16.50
CA PHE A 58 18.01 -12.53 -17.28
C PHE A 58 19.05 -12.94 -18.33
N SER A 59 19.40 -14.22 -18.45
CA SER A 59 20.37 -14.73 -19.45
C SER A 59 19.73 -14.95 -20.83
N TYR A 60 18.96 -13.98 -21.30
CA TYR A 60 18.39 -13.98 -22.64
C TYR A 60 19.29 -13.20 -23.60
N GLU A 61 19.49 -13.71 -24.80
CA GLU A 61 20.32 -13.08 -25.83
C GLU A 61 19.49 -12.17 -26.75
N PRO A 62 19.69 -10.84 -26.73
CA PRO A 62 18.96 -9.93 -27.59
C PRO A 62 19.23 -10.18 -29.08
N LEU A 63 18.25 -9.84 -29.92
CA LEU A 63 18.42 -9.87 -31.37
C LEU A 63 19.62 -9.02 -31.83
N PRO A 64 20.39 -9.50 -32.81
CA PRO A 64 21.33 -8.66 -33.54
C PRO A 64 20.63 -7.45 -34.18
N ALA A 65 21.36 -6.36 -34.37
CA ALA A 65 20.80 -5.10 -34.89
C ALA A 65 20.12 -5.25 -36.27
N HIS A 66 20.52 -6.23 -37.09
CA HIS A 66 19.92 -6.48 -38.41
C HIS A 66 18.61 -7.28 -38.36
N GLU A 67 18.35 -8.01 -37.27
CA GLU A 67 17.10 -8.75 -37.05
C GLU A 67 16.08 -7.92 -36.25
N GLY A 68 16.55 -7.02 -35.39
CA GLY A 68 15.74 -6.07 -34.62
C GLY A 68 15.23 -4.87 -35.44
N PHE A 69 14.65 -5.12 -36.62
CA PHE A 69 14.29 -4.05 -37.58
C PHE A 69 13.20 -3.08 -37.09
N ARG A 70 12.48 -3.41 -36.00
CA ARG A 70 11.52 -2.49 -35.37
C ARG A 70 12.14 -1.49 -34.40
N GLY A 71 13.43 -1.58 -34.14
CA GLY A 71 14.16 -0.69 -33.24
C GLY A 71 14.54 -1.35 -31.91
N ARG A 72 15.11 -0.55 -31.03
CA ARG A 72 15.71 -0.94 -29.76
C ARG A 72 14.86 -0.44 -28.58
N ILE A 73 14.37 -1.36 -27.77
CA ILE A 73 13.52 -1.07 -26.60
C ILE A 73 14.36 -1.18 -25.32
N GLY A 74 14.23 -0.20 -24.43
CA GLY A 74 14.78 -0.26 -23.08
C GLY A 74 13.82 -0.92 -22.08
N ILE A 75 14.28 -1.93 -21.34
CA ILE A 75 13.56 -2.52 -20.21
C ILE A 75 14.38 -2.34 -18.92
N PRO A 76 13.83 -1.73 -17.86
CA PRO A 76 14.54 -1.57 -16.61
C PRO A 76 14.53 -2.89 -15.81
N ARG A 77 15.66 -3.26 -15.22
CA ARG A 77 15.83 -4.45 -14.37
C ARG A 77 15.41 -4.12 -12.94
N VAL A 78 14.11 -4.04 -12.69
CA VAL A 78 13.55 -3.46 -11.46
C VAL A 78 12.30 -4.21 -11.00
N LEU A 79 11.98 -4.18 -9.70
CA LEU A 79 10.68 -4.58 -9.14
C LEU A 79 10.06 -5.84 -9.79
N ASN A 80 8.90 -5.71 -10.45
CA ASN A 80 8.18 -6.80 -11.14
C ASN A 80 8.97 -7.44 -12.29
N MET A 81 10.00 -6.80 -12.84
CA MET A 81 10.82 -7.39 -13.92
C MET A 81 11.65 -8.58 -13.42
N TYR A 82 11.89 -8.69 -12.11
CA TYR A 82 12.45 -9.90 -11.51
C TYR A 82 11.49 -11.09 -11.49
N GLU A 83 10.25 -10.90 -11.96
CA GLU A 83 9.25 -11.94 -12.16
C GLU A 83 8.81 -12.03 -13.64
N ASN A 84 8.65 -10.88 -14.29
CA ASN A 84 7.92 -10.80 -15.56
C ASN A 84 8.84 -10.58 -16.77
N TYR A 85 10.17 -10.43 -16.58
CA TYR A 85 11.09 -10.22 -17.70
C TYR A 85 11.07 -11.33 -18.77
N PRO A 86 10.98 -12.64 -18.43
CA PRO A 86 10.79 -13.70 -19.42
C PRO A 86 9.64 -13.41 -20.41
N PHE A 87 8.51 -12.93 -19.90
CA PHE A 87 7.38 -12.53 -20.74
C PHE A 87 7.76 -11.39 -21.69
N TRP A 88 8.32 -10.31 -21.13
CA TRP A 88 8.60 -9.08 -21.89
C TRP A 88 9.70 -9.27 -22.92
N PHE A 89 10.77 -9.97 -22.57
CA PHE A 89 11.86 -10.27 -23.48
C PHE A 89 11.35 -11.05 -24.71
N THR A 90 10.63 -12.16 -24.48
CA THR A 90 10.08 -12.98 -25.57
C THR A 90 9.04 -12.21 -26.38
N PHE A 91 8.15 -11.46 -25.73
CA PHE A 91 7.14 -10.66 -26.40
C PHE A 91 7.75 -9.66 -27.40
N PHE A 92 8.75 -8.87 -26.98
CA PHE A 92 9.36 -7.87 -27.85
C PHE A 92 10.29 -8.49 -28.89
N THR A 93 11.00 -9.57 -28.54
CA THR A 93 11.85 -10.32 -29.48
C THR A 93 11.02 -10.91 -30.62
N ASP A 94 9.86 -11.51 -30.32
CA ASP A 94 8.95 -12.06 -31.33
C ASP A 94 8.34 -11.00 -32.26
N LEU A 95 8.24 -9.77 -31.77
CA LEU A 95 7.85 -8.62 -32.56
C LEU A 95 8.99 -8.03 -33.38
N ASN A 96 10.21 -8.59 -33.29
CA ASN A 96 11.44 -8.14 -33.95
C ASN A 96 11.98 -6.80 -33.43
N TYR A 97 11.87 -6.58 -32.12
CA TYR A 97 12.61 -5.51 -31.44
C TYR A 97 13.91 -6.04 -30.83
N GLN A 98 14.93 -5.21 -30.83
CA GLN A 98 16.14 -5.46 -30.04
C GLN A 98 15.89 -5.04 -28.58
N VAL A 99 15.83 -6.02 -27.67
CA VAL A 99 15.59 -5.76 -26.24
C VAL A 99 16.89 -5.39 -25.53
N LEU A 100 16.96 -4.18 -24.97
CA LEU A 100 18.03 -3.73 -24.09
C LEU A 100 17.58 -3.74 -22.63
N LEU A 101 18.13 -4.65 -21.85
CA LEU A 101 17.95 -4.68 -20.40
C LEU A 101 19.00 -3.79 -19.71
N SER A 102 18.57 -2.98 -18.75
CA SER A 102 19.49 -2.22 -17.89
C SER A 102 20.41 -3.17 -17.08
N PRO A 103 21.64 -2.75 -16.71
CA PRO A 103 22.62 -3.62 -16.05
C PRO A 103 22.15 -4.09 -14.66
N SER A 104 22.89 -5.04 -14.06
CA SER A 104 22.72 -5.36 -12.65
C SER A 104 22.89 -4.12 -11.78
N SER A 105 22.02 -3.98 -10.80
CA SER A 105 22.05 -2.88 -9.85
C SER A 105 23.38 -2.83 -9.11
N ASN A 106 23.79 -1.61 -8.82
CA ASN A 106 24.93 -1.31 -7.96
C ASN A 106 24.80 0.14 -7.49
N ARG A 107 25.63 0.53 -6.52
CA ARG A 107 25.62 1.88 -5.98
C ARG A 107 25.69 3.00 -7.03
N LYS A 108 26.42 2.82 -8.14
CA LYS A 108 26.50 3.84 -9.19
C LYS A 108 25.18 3.99 -9.93
N ILE A 109 24.48 2.89 -10.20
CA ILE A 109 23.14 2.93 -10.82
C ILE A 109 22.19 3.68 -9.90
N TYR A 110 22.17 3.35 -8.61
CA TYR A 110 21.36 4.08 -7.63
C TYR A 110 21.65 5.59 -7.65
N GLU A 111 22.93 5.98 -7.64
CA GLU A 111 23.37 7.38 -7.66
C GLU A 111 22.92 8.16 -8.90
N LEU A 112 22.67 7.50 -10.04
CA LEU A 112 22.18 8.16 -11.26
C LEU A 112 20.76 8.73 -11.12
N GLY A 113 19.94 8.20 -10.21
CA GLY A 113 18.51 8.50 -10.13
C GLY A 113 18.07 9.33 -8.93
N ILE A 114 18.97 9.64 -7.99
CA ILE A 114 18.63 10.18 -6.65
C ILE A 114 17.77 11.43 -6.74
N GLU A 115 18.10 12.37 -7.64
CA GLU A 115 17.42 13.67 -7.75
C GLU A 115 15.95 13.57 -8.17
N SER A 116 15.55 12.45 -8.78
CA SER A 116 14.18 12.23 -9.25
C SER A 116 13.32 11.42 -8.28
N ILE A 117 13.85 11.00 -7.13
CA ILE A 117 13.09 10.22 -6.13
C ILE A 117 12.19 11.18 -5.34
N PRO A 118 10.85 11.00 -5.36
CA PRO A 118 9.95 11.94 -4.69
C PRO A 118 9.80 11.69 -3.19
N SER A 119 10.16 10.49 -2.70
CA SER A 119 9.89 10.10 -1.32
C SER A 119 11.00 9.24 -0.71
N GLU A 120 11.69 9.79 0.29
CA GLU A 120 12.81 9.11 0.97
C GLU A 120 12.43 7.84 1.75
N SER A 121 11.18 7.72 2.18
CA SER A 121 10.71 6.54 2.91
C SER A 121 10.25 5.40 2.00
N GLU A 122 10.36 5.54 0.68
CA GLU A 122 10.11 4.44 -0.26
C GLU A 122 11.12 3.31 -0.06
N CYS A 123 10.72 2.09 -0.40
CA CYS A 123 11.63 0.96 -0.30
C CYS A 123 12.79 1.09 -1.29
N TYR A 124 13.98 0.62 -0.89
CA TYR A 124 15.18 0.73 -1.71
C TYR A 124 15.04 0.16 -3.14
N PRO A 125 14.33 -0.96 -3.38
CA PRO A 125 14.05 -1.46 -4.73
C PRO A 125 13.30 -0.47 -5.63
N ALA A 126 12.43 0.35 -5.05
CA ALA A 126 11.69 1.38 -5.79
C ALA A 126 12.60 2.56 -6.15
N LYS A 127 13.43 3.01 -5.20
CA LYS A 127 14.44 4.05 -5.43
C LYS A 127 15.40 3.69 -6.56
N LEU A 128 15.81 2.43 -6.66
CA LEU A 128 16.69 1.93 -7.72
C LEU A 128 16.11 2.15 -9.13
N VAL A 129 14.78 2.13 -9.29
CA VAL A 129 14.13 2.28 -10.59
C VAL A 129 14.59 3.55 -11.30
N HIS A 130 14.68 4.67 -10.57
CA HIS A 130 15.12 5.95 -11.12
C HIS A 130 16.51 5.86 -11.76
N GLY A 131 17.43 5.14 -11.11
CA GLY A 131 18.78 4.90 -11.62
C GLY A 131 18.81 4.06 -12.90
N HIS A 132 17.99 3.01 -12.96
CA HIS A 132 17.87 2.17 -14.17
C HIS A 132 17.26 2.93 -15.34
N ILE A 133 16.24 3.76 -15.09
CA ILE A 133 15.63 4.62 -16.11
C ILE A 133 16.67 5.63 -16.62
N ALA A 134 17.34 6.36 -15.73
CA ALA A 134 18.38 7.32 -16.09
C ALA A 134 19.52 6.67 -16.90
N TRP A 135 19.88 5.40 -16.59
CA TRP A 135 20.85 4.66 -17.39
C TRP A 135 20.34 4.36 -18.80
N LEU A 136 19.11 3.87 -18.94
CA LEU A 136 18.49 3.52 -20.23
C LEU A 136 18.35 4.72 -21.17
N MET A 137 18.00 5.90 -20.63
CA MET A 137 17.92 7.14 -21.41
C MET A 137 19.25 7.48 -22.10
N LYS A 138 20.38 7.14 -21.46
CA LYS A 138 21.73 7.37 -22.02
C LYS A 138 22.13 6.35 -23.09
N GLN A 139 21.30 5.34 -23.37
CA GLN A 139 21.63 4.27 -24.32
C GLN A 139 21.02 4.47 -25.72
N ASN A 140 20.34 5.59 -25.97
CA ASN A 140 19.66 5.87 -27.24
C ASN A 140 18.71 4.73 -27.66
N VAL A 141 17.84 4.31 -26.75
CA VAL A 141 16.72 3.41 -27.07
C VAL A 141 15.57 4.20 -27.70
N ASP A 142 14.80 3.59 -28.58
CA ASP A 142 13.66 4.24 -29.25
C ASP A 142 12.55 4.58 -28.24
N PHE A 143 12.33 3.68 -27.28
CA PHE A 143 11.48 3.94 -26.12
C PHE A 143 11.87 3.05 -24.95
N ILE A 144 11.51 3.49 -23.74
CA ILE A 144 11.59 2.68 -22.53
C ILE A 144 10.20 2.11 -22.24
N PHE A 145 10.11 0.80 -22.06
CA PHE A 145 8.87 0.12 -21.70
C PHE A 145 8.91 -0.31 -20.23
N TYR A 146 7.98 0.22 -19.43
CA TYR A 146 7.82 -0.16 -18.04
C TYR A 146 6.33 -0.13 -17.63
N PRO A 147 5.61 -1.26 -17.69
CA PRO A 147 4.17 -1.29 -17.52
C PRO A 147 3.76 -1.33 -16.04
N SER A 148 2.62 -0.72 -15.75
CA SER A 148 1.93 -0.79 -14.45
C SER A 148 1.08 -2.06 -14.41
N LEU A 149 1.29 -2.94 -13.42
CA LEU A 149 0.58 -4.23 -13.33
C LEU A 149 -0.31 -4.31 -12.09
N PHE A 150 -1.62 -4.25 -12.31
CA PHE A 150 -2.61 -4.25 -11.21
C PHE A 150 -2.82 -5.64 -10.61
N TYR A 151 -3.32 -6.55 -11.45
CA TYR A 151 -3.44 -7.95 -11.13
C TYR A 151 -2.23 -8.68 -11.68
N GLU A 152 -1.64 -9.49 -10.83
CA GLU A 152 -0.74 -10.55 -11.25
C GLU A 152 -1.56 -11.81 -11.57
N ARG A 153 -0.93 -12.91 -11.99
CA ARG A 153 -1.63 -14.18 -12.15
C ARG A 153 -2.08 -14.77 -10.80
N GLN A 154 -3.19 -15.50 -10.82
CA GLN A 154 -3.62 -16.29 -9.66
C GLN A 154 -2.82 -17.60 -9.61
N GLU A 155 -1.89 -17.71 -8.67
CA GLU A 155 -1.07 -18.92 -8.49
C GLU A 155 -1.66 -19.93 -7.50
N PHE A 156 -2.45 -19.45 -6.54
CA PHE A 156 -3.11 -20.28 -5.55
C PHE A 156 -4.61 -20.05 -5.63
N GLU A 157 -5.39 -21.11 -5.83
CA GLU A 157 -6.85 -21.03 -5.98
C GLU A 157 -7.54 -20.48 -4.73
N ASN A 158 -7.01 -20.83 -3.55
CA ASN A 158 -7.55 -20.44 -2.25
C ASN A 158 -7.14 -19.02 -1.79
N ALA A 159 -6.27 -18.33 -2.53
CA ALA A 159 -5.93 -16.94 -2.21
C ALA A 159 -7.15 -16.03 -2.42
N ASN A 160 -7.34 -15.05 -1.52
CA ASN A 160 -8.45 -14.10 -1.63
C ASN A 160 -8.30 -13.18 -2.85
N ASN A 161 -7.05 -12.88 -3.24
CA ASN A 161 -6.75 -12.07 -4.42
C ASN A 161 -5.32 -12.30 -4.92
N HIS A 162 -4.95 -11.62 -6.01
CA HIS A 162 -3.64 -11.74 -6.68
C HIS A 162 -3.11 -10.37 -7.10
N TYR A 163 -3.21 -9.38 -6.20
CA TYR A 163 -2.67 -8.05 -6.41
C TYR A 163 -1.13 -8.05 -6.40
N ASN A 164 -0.54 -7.14 -7.17
CA ASN A 164 0.80 -6.65 -6.86
C ASN A 164 0.74 -5.64 -5.70
N CYS A 165 1.87 -5.36 -5.05
CA CYS A 165 1.89 -4.31 -4.03
C CYS A 165 1.69 -2.93 -4.67
N PRO A 166 1.20 -1.91 -3.92
CA PRO A 166 0.90 -0.60 -4.49
C PRO A 166 2.09 0.07 -5.19
N ILE A 167 3.31 -0.15 -4.68
CA ILE A 167 4.54 0.33 -5.31
C ILE A 167 4.76 -0.40 -6.63
N VAL A 168 4.81 -1.73 -6.65
CA VAL A 168 5.04 -2.51 -7.88
C VAL A 168 3.99 -2.21 -8.95
N THR A 169 2.73 -2.06 -8.57
CA THR A 169 1.64 -1.73 -9.50
C THR A 169 1.83 -0.36 -10.16
N SER A 170 2.22 0.66 -9.39
CA SER A 170 2.05 2.05 -9.79
C SER A 170 3.36 2.81 -10.00
N TYR A 171 4.52 2.23 -9.70
CA TYR A 171 5.80 2.94 -9.80
C TYR A 171 6.14 3.51 -11.19
N PRO A 172 5.72 2.89 -12.32
CA PRO A 172 5.91 3.54 -13.62
C PRO A 172 5.29 4.93 -13.71
N GLU A 173 4.14 5.18 -13.06
CA GLU A 173 3.52 6.51 -13.02
C GLU A 173 4.35 7.50 -12.20
N ASN A 174 5.03 7.02 -11.16
CA ASN A 174 5.95 7.83 -10.36
C ASN A 174 7.15 8.29 -11.20
N ILE A 175 7.70 7.39 -12.03
CA ILE A 175 8.78 7.71 -12.98
C ILE A 175 8.32 8.75 -13.99
N LYS A 176 7.16 8.54 -14.62
CA LYS A 176 6.56 9.47 -15.59
C LYS A 176 6.46 10.90 -15.05
N ASN A 177 6.09 11.05 -13.78
CA ASN A 177 5.85 12.36 -13.16
C ASN A 177 7.10 13.04 -12.59
N ASN A 178 8.19 12.30 -12.31
CA ASN A 178 9.34 12.83 -11.58
C ASN A 178 10.64 12.91 -12.38
N VAL A 179 10.81 12.09 -13.42
CA VAL A 179 11.94 12.17 -14.35
C VAL A 179 11.65 13.25 -15.40
N GLU A 180 12.46 14.30 -15.44
CA GLU A 180 12.15 15.50 -16.22
C GLU A 180 12.21 15.28 -17.72
N GLU A 181 13.17 14.50 -18.19
CA GLU A 181 13.39 14.18 -19.59
C GLU A 181 12.16 13.44 -20.16
N ILE A 182 11.53 12.59 -19.35
CA ILE A 182 10.26 11.93 -19.70
C ILE A 182 9.13 12.96 -19.73
N GLY A 183 9.00 13.80 -18.69
CA GLY A 183 7.96 14.84 -18.63
C GLY A 183 8.06 15.91 -19.72
N LYS A 184 9.26 16.17 -20.25
CA LYS A 184 9.53 17.08 -21.39
C LYS A 184 9.32 16.40 -22.76
N GLY A 185 9.12 15.08 -22.78
CA GLY A 185 8.98 14.31 -24.02
C GLY A 185 10.30 14.06 -24.77
N GLU A 186 11.45 14.21 -24.10
CA GLU A 186 12.76 13.92 -24.67
C GLU A 186 13.01 12.40 -24.81
N VAL A 187 12.31 11.60 -24.00
CA VAL A 187 12.36 10.13 -24.02
C VAL A 187 10.93 9.59 -24.09
N VAL A 188 10.67 8.71 -25.07
CA VAL A 188 9.39 8.01 -25.15
C VAL A 188 9.33 6.96 -24.04
N PHE A 189 8.45 7.16 -23.07
CA PHE A 189 8.23 6.25 -21.96
C PHE A 189 6.83 5.62 -22.08
N ARG A 190 6.76 4.32 -22.34
CA ARG A 190 5.52 3.56 -22.46
C ARG A 190 5.23 2.80 -21.17
N ASN A 191 4.21 3.22 -20.44
CA ASN A 191 3.87 2.67 -19.14
C ASN A 191 2.39 2.29 -18.99
N PRO A 192 1.84 1.44 -19.88
CA PRO A 192 0.43 1.07 -19.86
C PRO A 192 0.03 0.43 -18.54
N PHE A 193 -1.25 0.60 -18.20
CA PHE A 193 -1.87 -0.09 -17.06
C PHE A 193 -2.47 -1.42 -17.53
N LEU A 194 -1.85 -2.53 -17.15
CA LEU A 194 -2.17 -3.87 -17.63
C LEU A 194 -2.56 -4.81 -16.46
N SER A 195 -3.10 -5.97 -16.83
CA SER A 195 -3.53 -7.03 -15.92
C SER A 195 -3.06 -8.38 -16.43
N PHE A 196 -2.29 -9.09 -15.61
CA PHE A 196 -1.84 -10.47 -15.84
C PHE A 196 -2.83 -11.48 -15.26
N LYS A 197 -4.11 -11.10 -15.07
CA LYS A 197 -5.17 -12.01 -14.65
C LYS A 197 -5.29 -13.23 -15.57
N ASN A 198 -5.15 -13.02 -16.89
CA ASN A 198 -5.04 -14.09 -17.88
C ASN A 198 -4.48 -13.54 -19.22
N LEU A 199 -4.06 -14.45 -20.10
CA LEU A 199 -3.50 -14.14 -21.42
C LEU A 199 -4.43 -13.26 -22.28
N SER A 200 -5.74 -13.51 -22.28
CA SER A 200 -6.68 -12.74 -23.11
C SER A 200 -6.73 -11.26 -22.70
N ILE A 201 -6.75 -10.98 -21.40
CA ILE A 201 -6.81 -9.62 -20.87
C ILE A 201 -5.51 -8.85 -21.14
N VAL A 202 -4.35 -9.45 -20.85
CA VAL A 202 -3.07 -8.79 -21.15
C VAL A 202 -2.90 -8.56 -22.65
N THR A 203 -3.27 -9.53 -23.50
CA THR A 203 -3.20 -9.40 -24.96
C THR A 203 -4.06 -8.25 -25.45
N LYS A 204 -5.29 -8.11 -24.93
CA LYS A 204 -6.16 -6.97 -25.26
C LYS A 204 -5.50 -5.64 -24.90
N GLY A 205 -4.93 -5.54 -23.69
CA GLY A 205 -4.22 -4.33 -23.26
C GLY A 205 -3.00 -4.01 -24.12
N LEU A 206 -2.25 -5.03 -24.57
CA LEU A 206 -1.11 -4.86 -25.46
C LEU A 206 -1.53 -4.44 -26.88
N ILE A 207 -2.66 -4.93 -27.39
CA ILE A 207 -3.23 -4.46 -28.68
C ILE A 207 -3.63 -2.99 -28.58
N GLU A 208 -4.19 -2.56 -27.44
CA GLU A 208 -4.53 -1.15 -27.22
C GLU A 208 -3.29 -0.26 -27.09
N GLU A 209 -2.19 -0.76 -26.52
CA GLU A 209 -0.94 -0.02 -26.32
C GLU A 209 -0.09 0.10 -27.59
N PHE A 210 -0.13 -0.90 -28.47
CA PHE A 210 0.65 -0.92 -29.72
C PHE A 210 -0.27 -0.92 -30.95
N PRO A 211 -1.12 0.11 -31.15
CA PRO A 211 -2.05 0.18 -32.27
C PRO A 211 -1.34 0.22 -33.64
N GLU A 212 -0.06 0.57 -33.67
CA GLU A 212 0.79 0.59 -34.86
C GLU A 212 1.22 -0.80 -35.33
N LEU A 213 1.05 -1.85 -34.50
CA LEU A 213 1.44 -3.21 -34.82
C LEU A 213 0.23 -4.06 -35.22
N ASN A 214 0.47 -5.13 -35.99
CA ASN A 214 -0.58 -6.05 -36.38
C ASN A 214 -1.12 -6.80 -35.14
N PRO A 215 -2.42 -6.74 -34.81
CA PRO A 215 -2.98 -7.43 -33.65
C PRO A 215 -2.72 -8.94 -33.63
N LYS A 216 -2.57 -9.58 -34.80
CA LYS A 216 -2.22 -11.01 -34.89
C LYS A 216 -0.78 -11.28 -34.45
N GLU A 217 0.16 -10.40 -34.77
CA GLU A 217 1.55 -10.49 -34.31
C GLU A 217 1.62 -10.33 -32.79
N ILE A 218 0.93 -9.30 -32.25
CA ILE A 218 0.83 -9.07 -30.80
C ILE A 218 0.25 -10.30 -30.09
N THR A 219 -0.84 -10.86 -30.62
CA THR A 219 -1.48 -12.04 -30.01
C THR A 219 -0.54 -13.25 -29.98
N LYS A 220 0.21 -13.48 -31.07
CA LYS A 220 1.20 -14.56 -31.14
C LYS A 220 2.35 -14.33 -30.15
N ALA A 221 2.94 -13.14 -30.15
CA ALA A 221 4.03 -12.76 -29.25
C ALA A 221 3.60 -12.83 -27.77
N ALA A 222 2.40 -12.37 -27.45
CA ALA A 222 1.85 -12.42 -26.08
C ALA A 222 1.68 -13.87 -25.60
N LYS A 223 1.22 -14.77 -26.50
CA LYS A 223 1.13 -16.20 -26.19
C LYS A 223 2.51 -16.80 -25.90
N HIS A 224 3.50 -16.54 -26.76
CA HIS A 224 4.85 -17.07 -26.56
C HIS A 224 5.51 -16.52 -25.29
N GLY A 225 5.35 -15.22 -25.00
CA GLY A 225 5.81 -14.61 -23.75
C GLY A 225 5.15 -15.23 -22.52
N TRP A 226 3.85 -15.54 -22.60
CA TRP A 226 3.12 -16.21 -21.53
C TRP A 226 3.62 -17.62 -21.26
N GLU A 227 3.88 -18.38 -22.34
CA GLU A 227 4.46 -19.72 -22.26
C GLU A 227 5.89 -19.68 -21.70
N GLU A 228 6.72 -18.70 -22.09
CA GLU A 228 8.08 -18.56 -21.57
C GLU A 228 8.11 -18.20 -20.08
N MET A 229 7.22 -17.31 -19.64
CA MET A 229 7.07 -16.98 -18.22
C MET A 229 6.66 -18.22 -17.40
N ASP A 230 5.74 -19.04 -17.91
CA ASP A 230 5.35 -20.30 -17.27
C ASP A 230 6.50 -21.32 -17.24
N ARG A 231 7.30 -21.41 -18.32
CA ARG A 231 8.52 -22.24 -18.37
C ARG A 231 9.52 -21.80 -17.32
N ALA A 232 9.84 -20.51 -17.23
CA ALA A 232 10.79 -19.98 -16.25
C ALA A 232 10.38 -20.32 -14.80
N ARG A 233 9.09 -20.24 -14.51
CA ARG A 233 8.55 -20.66 -13.21
C ARG A 233 8.71 -22.17 -12.97
N LYS A 234 8.38 -23.02 -13.95
CA LYS A 234 8.55 -24.47 -13.84
C LYS A 234 10.01 -24.87 -13.68
N ASP A 235 10.93 -24.16 -14.35
CA ASP A 235 12.37 -24.37 -14.19
C ASP A 235 12.81 -24.07 -12.74
N MET A 236 12.28 -23.00 -12.14
CA MET A 236 12.52 -22.69 -10.71
C MET A 236 11.97 -23.76 -9.76
N GLN A 237 10.77 -24.27 -10.02
CA GLN A 237 10.16 -25.34 -9.22
C GLN A 237 10.99 -26.63 -9.29
N LYS A 238 11.34 -27.04 -10.51
CA LYS A 238 12.19 -28.21 -10.75
C LYS A 238 13.55 -28.06 -10.07
N LYS A 239 14.17 -26.89 -10.17
CA LYS A 239 15.46 -26.63 -9.50
C LYS A 239 15.34 -26.69 -7.99
N GLY A 240 14.22 -26.22 -7.43
CA GLY A 240 13.91 -26.38 -6.00
C GLY A 240 13.86 -27.85 -5.59
N GLU A 241 13.12 -28.67 -6.32
CA GLU A 241 13.02 -30.12 -6.08
C GLU A 241 14.38 -30.82 -6.19
N GLU A 242 15.22 -30.46 -7.17
CA GLU A 242 16.60 -30.98 -7.28
C GLU A 242 17.45 -30.65 -6.05
N VAL A 243 17.32 -29.43 -5.50
CA VAL A 243 18.06 -29.04 -4.28
C VAL A 243 17.49 -29.73 -3.04
N LEU A 244 16.18 -29.95 -2.96
CA LEU A 244 15.57 -30.72 -1.88
C LEU A 244 16.07 -32.17 -1.87
N ALA A 245 16.14 -32.82 -3.04
CA ALA A 245 16.73 -34.16 -3.16
C ALA A 245 18.20 -34.17 -2.71
N TYR A 246 19.00 -33.17 -3.12
CA TYR A 246 20.37 -33.00 -2.63
C TYR A 246 20.47 -32.88 -1.11
N LEU A 247 19.54 -32.16 -0.45
CA LEU A 247 19.52 -32.03 1.01
C LEU A 247 19.22 -33.37 1.69
N GLU A 248 18.27 -34.13 1.15
CA GLU A 248 17.91 -35.46 1.67
C GLU A 248 19.04 -36.48 1.47
N GLU A 249 19.70 -36.49 0.30
CA GLU A 249 20.82 -37.38 -0.01
C GLU A 249 22.07 -37.08 0.84
N THR A 250 22.36 -35.80 1.09
CA THR A 250 23.58 -35.39 1.81
C THR A 250 23.38 -35.26 3.31
N GLY A 251 22.14 -35.28 3.79
CA GLY A 251 21.78 -34.95 5.18
C GLY A 251 22.07 -33.50 5.57
N LYS A 252 22.32 -32.62 4.59
CA LYS A 252 22.59 -31.20 4.84
C LYS A 252 21.32 -30.45 5.20
N ARG A 253 21.49 -29.36 5.93
CA ARG A 253 20.43 -28.39 6.25
C ARG A 253 20.40 -27.29 5.20
N GLY A 254 19.21 -26.90 4.76
CA GLY A 254 18.98 -25.82 3.81
C GLY A 254 18.29 -24.62 4.45
N ILE A 255 18.51 -23.43 3.88
CA ILE A 255 17.78 -22.22 4.25
C ILE A 255 16.96 -21.74 3.05
N VAL A 256 15.67 -21.55 3.26
CA VAL A 256 14.79 -20.81 2.35
C VAL A 256 14.92 -19.33 2.69
N LEU A 257 15.62 -18.59 1.84
CA LEU A 257 15.75 -17.15 1.96
C LEU A 257 14.60 -16.51 1.19
N ALA A 258 13.51 -16.23 1.90
CA ALA A 258 12.24 -15.86 1.31
C ALA A 258 12.04 -14.34 1.31
N GLY A 259 11.43 -13.80 0.27
CA GLY A 259 11.20 -12.35 0.19
C GLY A 259 10.20 -11.96 -0.89
N ARG A 260 10.63 -11.05 -1.77
CA ARG A 260 9.93 -10.62 -2.99
C ARG A 260 10.81 -10.96 -4.18
N PRO A 261 10.26 -11.08 -5.40
CA PRO A 261 11.08 -11.41 -6.57
C PRO A 261 12.30 -10.51 -6.75
N TYR A 262 12.16 -9.21 -6.49
CA TYR A 262 13.25 -8.23 -6.58
C TYR A 262 14.30 -8.30 -5.46
N HIS A 263 14.08 -9.09 -4.40
CA HIS A 263 15.13 -9.31 -3.39
C HIS A 263 16.28 -10.17 -3.93
N ILE A 264 16.16 -10.78 -5.10
CA ILE A 264 17.27 -11.48 -5.76
C ILE A 264 18.32 -10.54 -6.35
N ASP A 265 18.05 -9.24 -6.42
CA ASP A 265 19.02 -8.26 -6.85
C ASP A 265 20.24 -8.22 -5.90
N PRO A 266 21.47 -8.43 -6.40
CA PRO A 266 22.69 -8.35 -5.60
C PRO A 266 22.90 -7.06 -4.80
N GLU A 267 22.40 -5.93 -5.29
CA GLU A 267 22.46 -4.66 -4.55
C GLU A 267 21.43 -4.61 -3.41
N ILE A 268 20.33 -5.34 -3.51
CA ILE A 268 19.25 -5.35 -2.52
C ILE A 268 19.52 -6.36 -1.40
N HIS A 269 19.87 -7.61 -1.72
CA HIS A 269 20.13 -8.63 -0.68
C HIS A 269 21.51 -8.52 -0.03
N HIS A 270 22.33 -7.54 -0.43
CA HIS A 270 23.63 -7.21 0.18
C HIS A 270 24.67 -8.34 0.23
N GLY A 271 24.46 -9.44 -0.49
CA GLY A 271 25.30 -10.64 -0.42
C GLY A 271 24.93 -11.65 0.68
N ILE A 272 23.72 -11.59 1.23
CA ILE A 272 23.20 -12.54 2.24
C ILE A 272 23.20 -14.01 1.74
N PRO A 273 22.80 -14.35 0.50
CA PRO A 273 22.87 -15.73 -0.01
C PRO A 273 24.30 -16.30 0.03
N GLU A 274 25.30 -15.51 -0.38
CA GLU A 274 26.71 -15.90 -0.34
C GLU A 274 27.23 -16.07 1.09
N LEU A 275 26.72 -15.26 2.02
CA LEU A 275 27.04 -15.40 3.43
C LEU A 275 26.49 -16.70 4.00
N ILE A 276 25.26 -17.09 3.65
CA ILE A 276 24.67 -18.36 4.10
C ILE A 276 25.44 -19.55 3.51
N THR A 277 25.72 -19.54 2.21
CA THR A 277 26.48 -20.62 1.56
C THR A 277 27.92 -20.73 2.07
N SER A 278 28.52 -19.64 2.59
CA SER A 278 29.82 -19.69 3.27
C SER A 278 29.81 -20.51 4.57
N TYR A 279 28.63 -20.78 5.14
CA TYR A 279 28.44 -21.71 6.25
C TYR A 279 28.15 -23.15 5.81
N ASP A 280 28.37 -23.48 4.53
CA ASP A 280 28.10 -24.79 3.91
C ASP A 280 26.60 -25.17 3.92
N ILE A 281 25.73 -24.17 3.80
CA ILE A 281 24.27 -24.31 3.81
C ILE A 281 23.71 -23.94 2.44
N PRO A 282 23.02 -24.86 1.73
CA PRO A 282 22.32 -24.53 0.50
C PRO A 282 21.21 -23.48 0.72
N VAL A 283 21.04 -22.59 -0.26
CA VAL A 283 20.03 -21.53 -0.22
C VAL A 283 18.97 -21.76 -1.28
N LEU A 284 17.71 -21.76 -0.86
CA LEU A 284 16.53 -21.84 -1.73
C LEU A 284 15.76 -20.50 -1.73
N THR A 285 14.93 -20.28 -2.75
CA THR A 285 14.00 -19.13 -2.86
C THR A 285 12.56 -19.58 -2.55
N GLU A 286 11.67 -18.65 -2.21
CA GLU A 286 10.27 -19.02 -1.87
C GLU A 286 9.54 -19.69 -3.04
N ASP A 287 9.74 -19.19 -4.27
CA ASP A 287 9.07 -19.67 -5.47
C ASP A 287 9.59 -21.03 -5.96
N SER A 288 10.75 -21.48 -5.46
CA SER A 288 11.30 -22.80 -5.77
C SER A 288 10.61 -23.94 -5.02
N ILE A 289 9.87 -23.64 -3.94
CA ILE A 289 9.23 -24.65 -3.08
C ILE A 289 7.75 -24.37 -2.77
N SER A 290 7.22 -23.19 -3.11
CA SER A 290 5.87 -22.78 -2.73
C SER A 290 4.76 -23.65 -3.35
N HIS A 291 5.05 -24.40 -4.41
CA HIS A 291 4.09 -25.33 -5.03
C HIS A 291 3.94 -26.65 -4.27
N LEU A 292 4.84 -26.96 -3.33
CA LEU A 292 4.90 -28.26 -2.65
C LEU A 292 3.96 -28.36 -1.44
N ALA A 293 3.59 -27.23 -0.83
CA ALA A 293 2.58 -27.19 0.24
C ALA A 293 1.77 -25.89 0.16
N PRO A 294 0.59 -25.92 -0.48
CA PRO A 294 -0.36 -24.82 -0.40
C PRO A 294 -0.69 -24.47 1.06
N VAL A 295 -1.07 -23.22 1.28
CA VAL A 295 -1.41 -22.72 2.62
C VAL A 295 -2.65 -23.42 3.18
N GLU A 296 -2.60 -23.75 4.47
CA GLU A 296 -3.75 -24.28 5.22
C GLU A 296 -4.69 -23.13 5.59
N GLY A 297 -5.71 -22.92 4.75
CA GLY A 297 -6.66 -21.81 4.89
C GLY A 297 -7.91 -22.14 5.73
N PRO A 298 -8.66 -21.10 6.17
CA PRO A 298 -8.37 -19.68 5.94
C PRO A 298 -7.26 -19.17 6.87
N LEU A 299 -6.46 -18.22 6.39
CA LEU A 299 -5.49 -17.53 7.24
C LEU A 299 -6.17 -16.50 8.16
N LEU A 300 -5.48 -16.08 9.21
CA LEU A 300 -5.93 -14.99 10.08
C LEU A 300 -6.01 -13.66 9.31
N VAL A 301 -5.06 -13.45 8.40
CA VAL A 301 -4.98 -12.32 7.47
C VAL A 301 -5.64 -12.66 6.12
N SER A 302 -6.00 -11.64 5.35
CA SER A 302 -6.44 -11.81 3.96
C SER A 302 -5.23 -11.97 3.03
N ASP A 303 -5.17 -13.13 2.36
CA ASP A 303 -4.17 -13.47 1.36
C ASP A 303 -4.51 -12.84 0.01
N GLN A 304 -4.07 -11.59 -0.20
CA GLN A 304 -4.48 -10.77 -1.35
C GLN A 304 -3.34 -10.40 -2.30
N TRP A 305 -2.08 -10.70 -1.96
CA TRP A 305 -0.91 -10.30 -2.75
C TRP A 305 -0.16 -11.52 -3.26
N MET A 306 -0.01 -11.67 -4.58
CA MET A 306 0.50 -12.90 -5.20
C MET A 306 1.88 -13.32 -4.65
N TYR A 307 2.83 -12.39 -4.58
CA TYR A 307 4.18 -12.67 -4.06
C TYR A 307 4.15 -13.12 -2.58
N HIS A 308 3.12 -12.77 -1.83
CA HIS A 308 3.00 -13.04 -0.39
C HIS A 308 2.32 -14.39 -0.17
N SER A 309 1.38 -14.77 -1.04
CA SER A 309 0.82 -16.12 -1.08
C SER A 309 1.93 -17.17 -1.25
N ARG A 310 2.93 -16.90 -2.09
CA ARG A 310 4.14 -17.76 -2.21
C ARG A 310 4.94 -17.85 -0.92
N LEU A 311 5.15 -16.71 -0.26
CA LEU A 311 5.87 -16.64 1.00
C LEU A 311 5.16 -17.48 2.09
N TYR A 312 3.84 -17.41 2.17
CA TYR A 312 3.04 -18.22 3.09
C TYR A 312 3.10 -19.71 2.74
N ALA A 313 2.98 -20.07 1.47
CA ALA A 313 3.07 -21.47 1.04
C ALA A 313 4.48 -22.06 1.26
N ALA A 314 5.54 -21.28 1.01
CA ALA A 314 6.91 -21.67 1.30
C ALA A 314 7.13 -21.87 2.81
N ALA A 315 6.62 -20.97 3.66
CA ALA A 315 6.64 -21.15 5.10
C ALA A 315 5.87 -22.41 5.55
N ASN A 316 4.72 -22.67 4.92
CA ASN A 316 3.92 -23.86 5.19
C ASN A 316 4.68 -25.15 4.81
N TYR A 317 5.42 -25.15 3.71
CA TYR A 317 6.28 -26.28 3.36
C TYR A 317 7.44 -26.45 4.35
N VAL A 318 8.15 -25.37 4.68
CA VAL A 318 9.31 -25.39 5.60
C VAL A 318 8.93 -25.95 6.97
N LYS A 319 7.73 -25.65 7.48
CA LYS A 319 7.29 -26.16 8.78
C LYS A 319 7.30 -27.70 8.83
N THR A 320 7.04 -28.36 7.70
CA THR A 320 6.96 -29.83 7.58
C THR A 320 8.31 -30.54 7.49
N LYS A 321 9.42 -29.83 7.26
CA LYS A 321 10.74 -30.42 7.02
C LYS A 321 11.73 -30.04 8.11
N ASP A 322 12.32 -31.00 8.80
CA ASP A 322 13.30 -30.72 9.86
C ASP A 322 14.57 -30.07 9.34
N TYR A 323 15.05 -30.47 8.17
CA TYR A 323 16.28 -29.99 7.54
C TYR A 323 16.15 -28.64 6.81
N LEU A 324 14.98 -27.99 6.86
CA LEU A 324 14.77 -26.65 6.29
C LEU A 324 14.47 -25.61 7.35
N ASP A 325 15.03 -24.43 7.20
CA ASP A 325 14.66 -23.24 7.98
C ASP A 325 14.41 -22.06 7.04
N LEU A 326 13.65 -21.07 7.51
CA LEU A 326 13.29 -19.90 6.71
C LEU A 326 13.90 -18.63 7.31
N ILE A 327 14.53 -17.85 6.45
CA ILE A 327 14.93 -16.47 6.74
C ILE A 327 14.11 -15.55 5.83
N GLN A 328 13.32 -14.66 6.42
CA GLN A 328 12.55 -13.68 5.65
C GLN A 328 13.34 -12.39 5.46
N LEU A 329 13.46 -11.92 4.22
CA LEU A 329 13.98 -10.60 3.87
C LEU A 329 12.83 -9.57 3.88
N ASN A 330 12.97 -8.52 4.68
CA ASN A 330 12.03 -7.39 4.73
C ASN A 330 12.74 -6.12 4.27
N SER A 331 12.14 -5.35 3.36
CA SER A 331 12.72 -4.06 2.97
C SER A 331 12.25 -2.96 3.91
N PHE A 332 13.17 -2.10 4.35
CA PHE A 332 12.78 -0.83 4.97
C PHE A 332 11.86 -0.05 4.02
N GLY A 333 10.81 0.56 4.57
CA GLY A 333 9.75 1.22 3.78
C GLY A 333 8.71 0.28 3.16
N CYS A 334 8.85 -1.05 3.28
CA CYS A 334 7.84 -1.99 2.80
C CYS A 334 6.72 -2.16 3.83
N GLY A 335 5.60 -1.45 3.62
CA GLY A 335 4.45 -1.57 4.51
C GLY A 335 3.82 -2.98 4.57
N LEU A 336 3.87 -3.75 3.48
CA LEU A 336 3.20 -5.07 3.46
C LEU A 336 3.85 -6.07 4.44
N ASP A 337 5.14 -5.87 4.76
CA ASP A 337 5.87 -6.74 5.67
C ASP A 337 5.31 -6.73 7.10
N ALA A 338 4.58 -5.68 7.50
CA ALA A 338 3.89 -5.65 8.79
C ALA A 338 2.76 -6.68 8.90
N VAL A 339 2.16 -7.09 7.78
CA VAL A 339 1.14 -8.15 7.74
C VAL A 339 1.82 -9.49 7.55
N THR A 340 2.77 -9.59 6.62
CA THR A 340 3.33 -10.89 6.25
C THR A 340 4.31 -11.45 7.25
N ALA A 341 5.10 -10.59 7.91
CA ALA A 341 6.06 -11.06 8.91
C ALA A 341 5.34 -11.74 10.06
N ASP A 342 4.23 -11.15 10.52
CA ASP A 342 3.40 -11.71 11.58
C ASP A 342 2.75 -13.04 11.15
N GLU A 343 2.25 -13.14 9.91
CA GLU A 343 1.66 -14.38 9.39
C GLU A 343 2.68 -15.51 9.19
N VAL A 344 3.85 -15.20 8.61
CA VAL A 344 4.94 -16.18 8.47
C VAL A 344 5.47 -16.62 9.83
N HIS A 345 5.52 -15.69 10.79
CA HIS A 345 5.88 -15.98 12.17
C HIS A 345 4.92 -17.00 12.79
N ASP A 346 3.61 -16.83 12.62
CA ASP A 346 2.62 -17.78 13.13
C ASP A 346 2.76 -19.15 12.47
N ILE A 347 2.92 -19.19 11.15
CA ILE A 347 3.04 -20.45 10.40
C ILE A 347 4.22 -21.28 10.89
N LEU A 348 5.37 -20.64 11.12
CA LEU A 348 6.58 -21.33 11.54
C LEU A 348 6.57 -21.64 13.05
N SER A 349 6.25 -20.65 13.89
CA SER A 349 6.40 -20.74 15.33
C SER A 349 5.36 -21.68 15.96
N SER A 350 4.15 -21.76 15.39
CA SER A 350 3.12 -22.72 15.82
C SER A 350 3.57 -24.18 15.69
N SER A 351 4.46 -24.47 14.74
CA SER A 351 5.05 -25.79 14.49
C SER A 351 6.50 -25.92 15.00
N GLY A 352 6.86 -25.09 15.99
CA GLY A 352 8.14 -25.14 16.70
C GLY A 352 9.36 -24.67 15.90
N LYS A 353 9.22 -24.10 14.70
CA LYS A 353 10.34 -23.52 13.94
C LYS A 353 10.78 -22.16 14.52
N ILE A 354 12.02 -21.76 14.24
CA ILE A 354 12.54 -20.44 14.63
C ILE A 354 12.27 -19.48 13.47
N TYR A 355 11.39 -18.50 13.69
CA TYR A 355 11.23 -17.40 12.74
C TYR A 355 12.42 -16.45 12.81
N THR A 356 13.06 -16.20 11.66
CA THR A 356 14.13 -15.20 11.53
C THR A 356 13.79 -14.21 10.43
N CYS A 357 13.72 -12.93 10.76
CA CYS A 357 13.60 -11.84 9.79
C CYS A 357 14.91 -11.04 9.71
N LEU A 358 15.31 -10.64 8.50
CA LEU A 358 16.40 -9.71 8.24
C LEU A 358 15.83 -8.49 7.52
N LYS A 359 15.88 -7.33 8.20
CA LYS A 359 15.49 -6.05 7.60
C LYS A 359 16.67 -5.51 6.79
N ILE A 360 16.44 -5.21 5.52
CA ILE A 360 17.41 -4.68 4.56
C ILE A 360 16.99 -3.27 4.13
N ASP A 361 17.95 -2.37 4.00
CA ASP A 361 17.76 -0.99 3.55
C ASP A 361 18.81 -0.63 2.49
N GLU A 362 18.93 0.65 2.16
CA GLU A 362 19.96 1.17 1.24
C GLU A 362 21.38 1.14 1.82
N VAL A 363 21.52 0.90 3.14
CA VAL A 363 22.80 0.84 3.84
C VAL A 363 23.24 -0.62 3.93
N ASN A 364 24.30 -0.95 3.18
CA ASN A 364 24.84 -2.30 3.23
C ASN A 364 25.49 -2.61 4.60
N ASN A 365 24.79 -3.34 5.47
CA ASN A 365 25.27 -3.80 6.77
C ASN A 365 25.20 -5.34 6.90
N LEU A 366 26.14 -6.02 6.23
CA LEU A 366 26.33 -7.47 6.39
C LEU A 366 26.72 -7.90 7.82
N GLY A 367 27.21 -6.99 8.67
CA GLY A 367 27.63 -7.31 10.04
C GLY A 367 26.46 -7.77 10.91
N ALA A 368 25.37 -7.00 10.89
CA ALA A 368 24.14 -7.34 11.63
C ALA A 368 23.51 -8.64 11.10
N ALA A 369 23.44 -8.81 9.78
CA ALA A 369 22.95 -10.03 9.16
C ALA A 369 23.77 -11.27 9.56
N ARG A 370 25.10 -11.16 9.55
CA ARG A 370 26.01 -12.23 9.97
C ARG A 370 25.79 -12.65 11.41
N ILE A 371 25.60 -11.70 12.32
CA ILE A 371 25.32 -12.02 13.73
C ILE A 371 24.01 -12.78 13.85
N ARG A 372 22.93 -12.30 13.21
CA ARG A 372 21.62 -12.96 13.25
C ARG A 372 21.63 -14.37 12.67
N ILE A 373 22.28 -14.56 11.51
CA ILE A 373 22.42 -15.89 10.89
C ILE A 373 23.20 -16.83 11.80
N ARG A 374 24.34 -16.40 12.37
CA ARG A 374 25.10 -17.23 13.31
C ARG A 374 24.30 -17.61 14.55
N SER A 375 23.52 -16.67 15.10
CA SER A 375 22.65 -16.94 16.24
C SER A 375 21.56 -17.95 15.90
N LEU A 376 20.95 -17.86 14.72
CA LEU A 376 19.98 -18.86 14.23
C LEU A 376 20.63 -20.25 14.14
N LEU A 377 21.77 -20.37 13.47
CA LEU A 377 22.47 -21.65 13.32
C LEU A 377 22.88 -22.25 14.67
N SER A 378 23.30 -21.41 15.62
CA SER A 378 23.61 -21.85 16.99
C SER A 378 22.36 -22.33 17.72
N ALA A 379 21.24 -21.62 17.59
CA ALA A 379 19.98 -21.99 18.24
C ALA A 379 19.43 -23.32 17.69
N ILE A 380 19.56 -23.55 16.38
CA ILE A 380 19.18 -24.82 15.74
C ILE A 380 20.02 -25.97 16.30
N ARG A 381 21.35 -25.83 16.32
CA ARG A 381 22.25 -26.88 16.87
C ARG A 381 21.91 -27.25 18.31
N VAL A 382 21.68 -26.25 19.16
CA VAL A 382 21.31 -26.50 20.57
C VAL A 382 19.97 -27.25 20.68
N ARG A 383 19.01 -27.00 19.78
CA ARG A 383 17.74 -27.73 19.77
C ARG A 383 17.91 -29.18 19.30
N GLU A 384 18.76 -29.41 18.31
CA GLU A 384 19.11 -30.75 17.82
C GLU A 384 19.85 -31.56 18.89
N GLU A 385 20.86 -30.97 19.54
CA GLU A 385 21.61 -31.59 20.64
C GLU A 385 20.71 -31.98 21.82
N ARG A 386 19.62 -31.23 22.04
CA ARG A 386 18.62 -31.52 23.08
C ARG A 386 17.53 -32.49 22.63
N GLY A 387 17.49 -32.89 21.36
CA GLY A 387 16.46 -33.79 20.83
C GLY A 387 15.05 -33.23 20.95
N ILE A 388 14.86 -31.91 20.77
CA ILE A 388 13.53 -31.29 20.90
C ILE A 388 12.67 -31.71 19.70
N GLU A 389 11.67 -32.56 19.94
CA GLU A 389 10.67 -32.93 18.94
C GLU A 389 9.71 -31.77 18.65
N ARG A 390 9.28 -31.66 17.39
CA ARG A 390 8.35 -30.63 16.93
C ARG A 390 7.00 -31.26 16.64
N GLU A 391 5.95 -30.64 17.14
CA GLU A 391 4.57 -30.97 16.77
C GLU A 391 4.13 -30.08 15.61
N LEU A 392 3.67 -30.68 14.51
CA LEU A 392 3.11 -29.93 13.39
C LEU A 392 1.71 -29.44 13.77
N LYS A 393 1.50 -28.13 13.68
CA LYS A 393 0.20 -27.50 13.96
C LYS A 393 -0.36 -26.85 12.72
N SER A 394 -1.69 -26.92 12.60
CA SER A 394 -2.38 -26.20 11.55
C SER A 394 -2.50 -24.73 11.87
N THR A 395 -2.39 -23.90 10.83
CA THR A 395 -2.51 -22.45 10.92
C THR A 395 -3.88 -21.96 10.45
N ALA A 396 -4.79 -22.89 10.11
CA ALA A 396 -6.14 -22.56 9.70
C ALA A 396 -6.87 -21.84 10.84
N TYR A 397 -7.19 -20.58 10.60
CA TYR A 397 -7.82 -19.71 11.57
C TYR A 397 -9.31 -20.01 11.71
N GLN A 398 -9.77 -20.25 12.93
CA GLN A 398 -11.18 -20.44 13.23
C GLN A 398 -11.83 -19.11 13.57
N ARG A 399 -12.56 -18.54 12.61
CA ARG A 399 -13.23 -17.25 12.80
C ARG A 399 -14.41 -17.35 13.77
N VAL A 400 -14.45 -16.48 14.78
CA VAL A 400 -15.64 -16.27 15.59
C VAL A 400 -16.69 -15.50 14.79
N ILE A 401 -17.88 -16.10 14.65
CA ILE A 401 -18.98 -15.59 13.83
C ILE A 401 -19.95 -14.80 14.71
N PHE A 402 -20.32 -13.59 14.28
CA PHE A 402 -21.38 -12.82 14.93
C PHE A 402 -22.77 -13.40 14.56
N THR A 403 -23.46 -14.00 15.52
CA THR A 403 -24.73 -14.72 15.30
C THR A 403 -25.98 -13.86 15.49
N GLU A 404 -27.15 -14.37 15.09
CA GLU A 404 -28.43 -13.66 15.27
C GLU A 404 -28.82 -13.51 16.75
N GLU A 405 -28.38 -14.42 17.61
CA GLU A 405 -28.53 -14.35 19.06
C GLU A 405 -27.67 -13.24 19.65
N MET A 406 -26.39 -13.18 19.23
CA MET A 406 -25.46 -12.12 19.65
C MET A 406 -26.02 -10.73 19.33
N ARG A 407 -26.68 -10.55 18.18
CA ARG A 407 -27.33 -9.28 17.81
C ARG A 407 -28.25 -8.71 18.89
N LYS A 408 -28.94 -9.56 19.66
CA LYS A 408 -29.91 -9.13 20.68
C LYS A 408 -29.23 -8.59 21.94
N GLU A 409 -28.05 -9.10 22.28
CA GLU A 409 -27.40 -8.85 23.57
C GLU A 409 -26.09 -8.06 23.47
N TYR A 410 -25.34 -8.25 22.39
CA TYR A 410 -23.97 -7.75 22.26
C TYR A 410 -23.93 -6.26 21.96
N THR A 411 -22.95 -5.59 22.56
CA THR A 411 -22.58 -4.21 22.21
C THR A 411 -21.53 -4.26 21.10
N ILE A 412 -21.77 -3.54 20.01
CA ILE A 412 -20.84 -3.48 18.87
C ILE A 412 -19.98 -2.23 19.02
N LEU A 413 -18.67 -2.41 19.19
CA LEU A 413 -17.68 -1.35 19.28
C LEU A 413 -17.20 -0.97 17.88
N CYS A 414 -17.24 0.32 17.56
CA CYS A 414 -16.82 0.87 16.28
C CYS A 414 -15.78 1.99 16.51
N PRO A 415 -14.56 1.88 15.95
CA PRO A 415 -13.57 2.93 16.08
C PRO A 415 -14.05 4.22 15.43
N GLN A 416 -13.67 5.36 15.99
CA GLN A 416 -13.93 6.68 15.42
C GLN A 416 -13.05 6.92 14.18
N MET A 417 -13.65 7.53 13.17
CA MET A 417 -12.96 7.92 11.92
C MET A 417 -13.30 9.34 11.50
N SER A 418 -14.54 9.79 11.68
CA SER A 418 -14.96 11.16 11.36
C SER A 418 -16.05 11.62 12.32
N PRO A 419 -15.72 12.42 13.34
CA PRO A 419 -16.66 12.80 14.39
C PRO A 419 -17.97 13.43 13.87
N ILE A 420 -17.90 14.27 12.83
CA ILE A 420 -19.07 14.92 12.21
C ILE A 420 -20.03 13.87 11.59
N HIS A 421 -19.49 12.89 10.88
CA HIS A 421 -20.30 11.86 10.21
C HIS A 421 -20.78 10.80 11.20
N PHE A 422 -19.89 10.33 12.08
CA PHE A 422 -20.15 9.19 12.95
C PHE A 422 -21.12 9.53 14.09
N ASP A 423 -21.24 10.81 14.49
CA ASP A 423 -22.28 11.28 15.41
C ASP A 423 -23.69 10.98 14.87
N ILE A 424 -23.90 11.12 13.55
CA ILE A 424 -25.20 10.86 12.90
C ILE A 424 -25.31 9.39 12.48
N LEU A 425 -24.22 8.80 11.98
CA LEU A 425 -24.20 7.41 11.51
C LEU A 425 -24.53 6.42 12.62
N LYS A 426 -24.13 6.71 13.87
CA LYS A 426 -24.50 5.92 15.05
C LYS A 426 -26.02 5.70 15.13
N GLU A 427 -26.81 6.75 14.93
CA GLU A 427 -28.27 6.68 15.01
C GLU A 427 -28.88 5.81 13.90
N ALA A 428 -28.24 5.76 12.72
CA ALA A 428 -28.67 4.88 11.63
C ALA A 428 -28.60 3.40 12.04
N PHE A 429 -27.49 2.99 12.68
CA PHE A 429 -27.30 1.62 13.15
C PHE A 429 -28.17 1.28 14.36
N ILE A 430 -28.37 2.22 15.29
CA ILE A 430 -29.30 2.05 16.40
C ILE A 430 -30.73 1.84 15.88
N ALA A 431 -31.19 2.66 14.95
CA ALA A 431 -32.49 2.47 14.28
C ALA A 431 -32.56 1.19 13.43
N GLY A 432 -31.42 0.67 12.99
CA GLY A 432 -31.28 -0.65 12.35
C GLY A 432 -31.35 -1.83 13.32
N GLY A 433 -31.46 -1.58 14.63
CA GLY A 433 -31.56 -2.61 15.67
C GLY A 433 -30.20 -3.17 16.10
N TYR A 434 -29.14 -2.35 16.08
CA TYR A 434 -27.82 -2.69 16.59
C TYR A 434 -27.45 -1.83 17.80
N ARG A 435 -26.79 -2.42 18.80
CA ARG A 435 -26.26 -1.70 19.97
C ARG A 435 -24.86 -1.14 19.63
N LEU A 436 -24.80 -0.13 18.75
CA LEU A 436 -23.53 0.41 18.28
C LEU A 436 -22.99 1.50 19.23
N VAL A 437 -21.72 1.37 19.61
CA VAL A 437 -20.95 2.40 20.32
C VAL A 437 -19.82 2.87 19.43
N ILE A 438 -19.81 4.17 19.13
CA ILE A 438 -18.64 4.83 18.52
C ILE A 438 -17.67 5.17 19.64
N LEU A 439 -16.45 4.70 19.53
CA LEU A 439 -15.44 4.84 20.57
C LEU A 439 -14.97 6.31 20.66
N PRO A 440 -15.01 6.96 21.84
CA PRO A 440 -14.64 8.37 22.00
C PRO A 440 -13.16 8.58 22.36
N ASN A 441 -12.36 7.52 22.33
CA ASN A 441 -10.99 7.47 22.87
C ASN A 441 -9.93 7.66 21.79
N ASP A 442 -10.20 8.46 20.77
CA ASP A 442 -9.26 8.77 19.70
C ASP A 442 -8.23 9.80 20.19
N ASN A 443 -7.31 9.37 21.06
CA ASN A 443 -6.28 10.23 21.63
C ASN A 443 -4.90 9.54 21.63
N LYS A 444 -3.87 10.24 22.09
CA LYS A 444 -2.50 9.72 22.15
C LYS A 444 -2.37 8.41 22.93
N SER A 445 -3.20 8.20 23.95
CA SER A 445 -3.18 6.94 24.71
C SER A 445 -3.68 5.76 23.87
N ALA A 446 -4.58 5.96 22.90
CA ALA A 446 -4.94 4.91 21.95
C ALA A 446 -3.74 4.52 21.07
N VAL A 447 -2.92 5.48 20.62
CA VAL A 447 -1.68 5.21 19.87
C VAL A 447 -0.74 4.33 20.71
N ASP A 448 -0.52 4.70 21.97
CA ASP A 448 0.37 3.97 22.89
C ASP A 448 -0.11 2.53 23.14
N VAL A 449 -1.44 2.32 23.20
CA VAL A 449 -2.01 0.97 23.28
C VAL A 449 -1.84 0.22 21.97
N GLY A 450 -2.06 0.85 20.82
CA GLY A 450 -1.87 0.25 19.51
C GLY A 450 -0.46 -0.30 19.29
N LEU A 451 0.56 0.46 19.72
CA LEU A 451 1.98 0.06 19.67
C LEU A 451 2.32 -1.18 20.50
N LYS A 452 1.47 -1.58 21.47
CA LYS A 452 1.67 -2.80 22.25
C LYS A 452 1.25 -4.06 21.50
N TYR A 453 0.30 -3.95 20.56
CA TYR A 453 -0.35 -5.11 19.93
C TYR A 453 0.01 -5.27 18.46
N VAL A 454 0.29 -4.17 17.77
CA VAL A 454 0.53 -4.13 16.32
C VAL A 454 2.01 -3.91 16.02
N ASN A 455 2.49 -4.52 14.94
CA ASN A 455 3.85 -4.33 14.44
C ASN A 455 4.12 -2.84 14.10
N ASN A 456 5.27 -2.31 14.52
CA ASN A 456 5.66 -0.91 14.27
C ASN A 456 5.80 -0.55 12.79
N ASP A 457 5.94 -1.54 11.90
CA ASP A 457 5.97 -1.30 10.45
C ASP A 457 4.54 -1.18 9.84
N ALA A 458 3.47 -1.36 10.64
CA ALA A 458 2.10 -1.15 10.22
C ALA A 458 1.83 0.34 9.89
N CYS A 459 0.86 0.62 9.03
CA CYS A 459 0.49 2.01 8.76
C CYS A 459 -0.12 2.65 10.00
N TYR A 460 0.17 3.93 10.21
CA TYR A 460 -0.33 4.68 11.36
C TYR A 460 -1.85 4.57 11.60
N PRO A 461 -2.73 4.58 10.57
CA PRO A 461 -4.16 4.39 10.78
C PRO A 461 -4.52 3.01 11.36
N SER A 462 -3.77 1.96 11.02
CA SER A 462 -3.96 0.64 11.64
C SER A 462 -3.66 0.67 13.13
N LEU A 463 -2.59 1.38 13.54
CA LEU A 463 -2.23 1.56 14.95
C LEU A 463 -3.33 2.31 15.70
N MET A 464 -3.84 3.39 15.10
CA MET A 464 -4.95 4.18 15.67
C MET A 464 -6.22 3.34 15.86
N VAL A 465 -6.60 2.58 14.85
CA VAL A 465 -7.81 1.73 14.88
C VAL A 465 -7.70 0.65 15.94
N VAL A 466 -6.62 -0.14 15.93
CA VAL A 466 -6.42 -1.22 16.91
C VAL A 466 -6.27 -0.63 18.31
N GLY A 467 -5.56 0.50 18.43
CA GLY A 467 -5.40 1.24 19.67
C GLY A 467 -6.71 1.66 20.31
N GLN A 468 -7.61 2.28 19.55
CA GLN A 468 -8.94 2.66 20.03
C GLN A 468 -9.72 1.44 20.54
N ILE A 469 -9.74 0.36 19.75
CA ILE A 469 -10.46 -0.88 20.08
C ILE A 469 -9.89 -1.52 21.35
N MET A 470 -8.59 -1.77 21.39
CA MET A 470 -7.96 -2.45 22.52
C MET A 470 -8.02 -1.62 23.80
N GLN A 471 -7.86 -0.29 23.71
CA GLN A 471 -8.00 0.57 24.89
C GLN A 471 -9.43 0.53 25.45
N ALA A 472 -10.45 0.52 24.59
CA ALA A 472 -11.84 0.40 25.02
C ALA A 472 -12.13 -0.98 25.64
N ILE A 473 -11.63 -2.06 25.05
CA ILE A 473 -11.81 -3.42 25.56
C ILE A 473 -11.12 -3.60 26.93
N LEU A 474 -9.93 -3.03 27.09
CA LEU A 474 -9.12 -3.16 28.31
C LEU A 474 -9.50 -2.16 29.42
N SER A 475 -10.44 -1.24 29.17
CA SER A 475 -10.84 -0.23 30.16
C SER A 475 -11.64 -0.81 31.33
N GLY A 476 -12.26 -1.99 31.14
CA GLY A 476 -13.21 -2.59 32.09
C GLY A 476 -14.63 -2.02 32.01
N GLU A 477 -14.90 -1.09 31.07
CA GLU A 477 -16.24 -0.50 30.89
C GLU A 477 -17.24 -1.44 30.19
N TYR A 478 -16.74 -2.47 29.50
CA TYR A 478 -17.56 -3.39 28.71
C TYR A 478 -17.41 -4.84 29.19
N ASP A 479 -18.51 -5.60 29.12
CA ASP A 479 -18.45 -7.05 29.30
C ASP A 479 -17.84 -7.70 28.06
N VAL A 480 -16.60 -8.16 28.18
CA VAL A 480 -15.81 -8.77 27.10
C VAL A 480 -16.48 -10.02 26.48
N ASN A 481 -17.42 -10.65 27.19
CA ASN A 481 -18.18 -11.81 26.67
C ASN A 481 -19.46 -11.42 25.94
N LYS A 482 -19.80 -10.12 25.91
CA LYS A 482 -20.98 -9.56 25.27
C LYS A 482 -20.66 -8.35 24.41
N ILE A 483 -19.49 -8.36 23.78
CA ILE A 483 -19.08 -7.35 22.80
C ILE A 483 -18.69 -7.97 21.46
N ALA A 484 -18.85 -7.17 20.42
CA ALA A 484 -18.31 -7.41 19.08
C ALA A 484 -17.57 -6.16 18.62
N VAL A 485 -16.66 -6.31 17.66
CA VAL A 485 -15.98 -5.17 17.01
C VAL A 485 -16.47 -5.08 15.57
N VAL A 486 -16.66 -3.87 15.04
CA VAL A 486 -17.00 -3.66 13.63
C VAL A 486 -16.06 -2.68 12.95
N ILE A 487 -15.64 -3.02 11.73
CA ILE A 487 -14.79 -2.18 10.89
C ILE A 487 -15.15 -2.32 9.41
N SER A 488 -14.92 -1.27 8.62
CA SER A 488 -15.00 -1.35 7.17
C SER A 488 -13.81 -2.13 6.58
N GLN A 489 -14.06 -2.89 5.52
CA GLN A 489 -13.03 -3.62 4.79
C GLN A 489 -13.14 -3.29 3.30
N THR A 490 -12.08 -2.71 2.73
CA THR A 490 -12.09 -2.20 1.36
C THR A 490 -12.02 -3.30 0.28
N GLY A 491 -11.39 -4.44 0.58
CA GLY A 491 -11.23 -5.55 -0.37
C GLY A 491 -10.35 -5.23 -1.59
N GLY A 492 -9.48 -4.22 -1.51
CA GLY A 492 -8.51 -3.85 -2.55
C GLY A 492 -7.06 -4.11 -2.11
N GLY A 493 -6.09 -3.86 -2.99
CA GLY A 493 -4.66 -4.18 -2.75
C GLY A 493 -3.95 -3.39 -1.63
N CYS A 494 -4.68 -2.60 -0.84
CA CYS A 494 -4.18 -1.83 0.29
C CYS A 494 -4.18 -2.67 1.57
N ARG A 495 -3.39 -2.27 2.57
CA ARG A 495 -3.37 -2.89 3.90
C ARG A 495 -4.68 -2.72 4.68
N ALA A 496 -5.53 -1.76 4.31
CA ALA A 496 -6.84 -1.56 4.93
C ALA A 496 -7.70 -2.84 4.95
N THR A 497 -7.60 -3.68 3.93
CA THR A 497 -8.28 -5.00 3.89
C THR A 497 -7.85 -5.92 5.05
N ASN A 498 -6.63 -5.75 5.56
CA ASN A 498 -6.01 -6.55 6.61
C ASN A 498 -6.10 -5.93 8.02
N TYR A 499 -6.77 -4.79 8.20
CA TYR A 499 -6.99 -4.22 9.55
C TYR A 499 -7.74 -5.20 10.45
N ILE A 500 -8.64 -6.00 9.88
CA ILE A 500 -9.35 -7.05 10.62
C ILE A 500 -8.41 -8.14 11.16
N GLY A 501 -7.36 -8.49 10.40
CA GLY A 501 -6.32 -9.42 10.85
C GLY A 501 -5.53 -8.84 12.02
N PHE A 502 -5.16 -7.55 11.96
CA PHE A 502 -4.50 -6.89 13.10
C PHE A 502 -5.36 -6.86 14.36
N ILE A 503 -6.66 -6.62 14.23
CA ILE A 503 -7.59 -6.64 15.37
C ILE A 503 -7.66 -8.05 15.97
N ARG A 504 -7.86 -9.09 15.16
CA ARG A 504 -7.92 -10.49 15.63
C ARG A 504 -6.65 -10.92 16.36
N ARG A 505 -5.50 -10.59 15.79
CA ARG A 505 -4.19 -10.86 16.40
C ARG A 505 -4.01 -10.12 17.73
N ALA A 506 -4.48 -8.87 17.82
CA ALA A 506 -4.44 -8.11 19.07
C ALA A 506 -5.32 -8.75 20.15
N LEU A 507 -6.51 -9.24 19.77
CA LEU A 507 -7.41 -9.97 20.66
C LEU A 507 -6.82 -11.30 21.14
N GLU A 508 -6.24 -12.10 20.24
CA GLU A 508 -5.56 -13.36 20.58
C GLU A 508 -4.41 -13.14 21.58
N LYS A 509 -3.55 -12.14 21.32
CA LYS A 509 -2.46 -11.75 22.26
C LYS A 509 -2.97 -11.29 23.63
N ALA A 510 -4.21 -10.81 23.71
CA ALA A 510 -4.85 -10.41 24.96
C ALA A 510 -5.66 -11.54 25.62
N GLY A 511 -5.73 -12.73 25.02
CA GLY A 511 -6.57 -13.83 25.50
C GLY A 511 -8.08 -13.57 25.32
N LEU A 512 -8.45 -12.77 24.32
CA LEU A 512 -9.81 -12.30 24.03
C LEU A 512 -10.32 -12.71 22.64
N GLU A 513 -9.80 -13.83 22.12
CA GLU A 513 -10.12 -14.38 20.80
C GLU A 513 -11.61 -14.72 20.59
N GLN A 514 -12.39 -14.86 21.67
CA GLN A 514 -13.84 -15.08 21.62
C GLN A 514 -14.63 -13.85 21.12
N ILE A 515 -14.03 -12.67 21.01
CA ILE A 515 -14.72 -11.46 20.56
C ILE A 515 -14.88 -11.50 19.03
N PRO A 516 -16.11 -11.52 18.48
CA PRO A 516 -16.32 -11.49 17.04
C PRO A 516 -15.91 -10.15 16.43
N VAL A 517 -15.24 -10.21 15.27
CA VAL A 517 -14.87 -9.05 14.47
C VAL A 517 -15.65 -9.05 13.16
N ILE A 518 -16.54 -8.07 13.02
CA ILE A 518 -17.48 -7.88 11.93
C ILE A 518 -16.85 -6.99 10.85
N SER A 519 -16.87 -7.46 9.61
CA SER A 519 -16.46 -6.69 8.45
C SER A 519 -17.66 -6.06 7.75
N ILE A 520 -17.60 -4.75 7.48
CA ILE A 520 -18.52 -4.04 6.58
C ILE A 520 -17.84 -3.91 5.21
N ASN A 521 -18.33 -4.63 4.19
CA ASN A 521 -17.84 -4.52 2.82
C ASN A 521 -18.96 -4.76 1.80
N MET A 522 -18.71 -4.36 0.55
CA MET A 522 -19.62 -4.54 -0.58
C MET A 522 -19.30 -5.78 -1.43
N SER A 523 -18.23 -6.51 -1.09
CA SER A 523 -17.70 -7.65 -1.86
C SER A 523 -18.18 -9.00 -1.32
N GLY A 524 -18.99 -9.02 -0.25
CA GLY A 524 -19.46 -10.24 0.41
C GLY A 524 -18.37 -10.98 1.20
N LEU A 525 -17.24 -10.32 1.48
CA LEU A 525 -16.18 -10.90 2.29
C LEU A 525 -16.68 -11.09 3.74
N GLU A 526 -16.29 -12.20 4.35
CA GLU A 526 -16.47 -12.45 5.78
C GLU A 526 -17.90 -12.28 6.31
N GLY A 527 -18.86 -12.96 5.69
CA GLY A 527 -20.29 -12.88 6.06
C GLY A 527 -20.57 -13.24 7.53
N ASN A 528 -21.43 -12.46 8.18
CA ASN A 528 -21.84 -12.61 9.58
C ASN A 528 -23.37 -12.68 9.68
N PRO A 529 -23.99 -13.81 10.06
CA PRO A 529 -25.46 -13.97 10.08
C PRO A 529 -26.19 -12.92 10.93
N GLY A 530 -25.62 -12.55 12.07
CA GLY A 530 -26.18 -11.54 12.98
C GLY A 530 -26.09 -10.10 12.49
N PHE A 531 -25.31 -9.83 11.44
CA PHE A 531 -25.07 -8.49 10.92
C PHE A 531 -25.54 -8.38 9.47
N LYS A 532 -26.74 -7.81 9.28
CA LYS A 532 -27.39 -7.62 7.98
C LYS A 532 -27.53 -6.14 7.65
N ILE A 533 -26.97 -5.74 6.51
CA ILE A 533 -27.16 -4.41 5.94
C ILE A 533 -28.45 -4.43 5.13
N THR A 534 -29.56 -4.01 5.73
CA THR A 534 -30.85 -3.91 5.05
C THR A 534 -30.88 -2.69 4.12
N PRO A 535 -31.70 -2.68 3.05
CA PRO A 535 -31.85 -1.49 2.20
C PRO A 535 -32.24 -0.23 2.99
N LEU A 536 -33.05 -0.37 4.05
CA LEU A 536 -33.41 0.74 4.91
C LEU A 536 -32.23 1.24 5.76
N LEU A 537 -31.40 0.34 6.31
CA LEU A 537 -30.19 0.74 7.03
C LEU A 537 -29.20 1.43 6.09
N LEU A 538 -29.00 0.90 4.88
CA LEU A 538 -28.16 1.52 3.86
C LEU A 538 -28.66 2.94 3.53
N LEU A 539 -29.97 3.11 3.34
CA LEU A 539 -30.57 4.42 3.09
C LEU A 539 -30.34 5.39 4.25
N ARG A 540 -30.46 4.94 5.52
CA ARG A 540 -30.16 5.75 6.70
C ARG A 540 -28.70 6.15 6.78
N ALA A 541 -27.80 5.22 6.48
CA ALA A 541 -26.37 5.48 6.44
C ALA A 541 -26.03 6.52 5.36
N LEU A 542 -26.63 6.42 4.17
CA LEU A 542 -26.48 7.43 3.11
C LEU A 542 -26.98 8.81 3.57
N TYR A 543 -28.12 8.89 4.28
CA TYR A 543 -28.60 10.16 4.84
C TYR A 543 -27.60 10.74 5.84
N ALA A 544 -27.09 9.90 6.74
CA ALA A 544 -26.13 10.31 7.76
C ALA A 544 -24.82 10.82 7.15
N VAL A 545 -24.30 10.12 6.14
CA VAL A 545 -23.06 10.52 5.46
C VAL A 545 -23.25 11.85 4.72
N GLU A 546 -24.31 12.02 3.94
CA GLU A 546 -24.54 13.30 3.25
C GLU A 546 -24.75 14.46 4.24
N PHE A 547 -25.51 14.26 5.33
CA PHE A 547 -25.62 15.32 6.34
C PHE A 547 -24.26 15.68 6.93
N GLY A 548 -23.41 14.68 7.16
CA GLY A 548 -22.04 14.90 7.58
C GLY A 548 -21.23 15.73 6.58
N ASP A 549 -21.31 15.43 5.28
CA ASP A 549 -20.64 16.20 4.22
C ASP A 549 -21.17 17.64 4.15
N ILE A 550 -22.49 17.84 4.26
CA ILE A 550 -23.09 19.18 4.33
C ILE A 550 -22.55 19.95 5.54
N PHE A 551 -22.49 19.32 6.71
CA PHE A 551 -21.94 19.95 7.90
C PHE A 551 -20.47 20.25 7.77
N LEU A 552 -19.66 19.34 7.22
CA LEU A 552 -18.25 19.52 6.97
C LEU A 552 -18.00 20.77 6.10
N ARG A 553 -18.66 20.84 4.94
CA ARG A 553 -18.57 21.98 4.01
C ARG A 553 -19.04 23.28 4.64
N CYS A 554 -20.22 23.27 5.26
CA CYS A 554 -20.82 24.49 5.78
C CYS A 554 -20.04 25.01 6.99
N LEU A 555 -19.74 24.14 7.95
CA LEU A 555 -19.09 24.50 9.21
C LEU A 555 -17.70 25.08 8.97
N TYR A 556 -16.84 24.38 8.23
CA TYR A 556 -15.47 24.83 8.01
C TYR A 556 -15.38 26.07 7.12
N ARG A 557 -16.37 26.29 6.25
CA ARG A 557 -16.45 27.52 5.46
C ARG A 557 -16.87 28.75 6.27
N VAL A 558 -17.77 28.61 7.26
CA VAL A 558 -18.30 29.78 8.01
C VAL A 558 -17.63 30.00 9.37
N ARG A 559 -17.19 28.94 10.06
CA ARG A 559 -16.63 29.03 11.42
C ARG A 559 -15.42 29.96 11.52
N PRO A 560 -14.47 29.97 10.57
CA PRO A 560 -13.36 30.92 10.61
C PRO A 560 -13.80 32.38 10.51
N TYR A 561 -15.02 32.66 10.04
CA TYR A 561 -15.51 34.01 9.76
C TYR A 561 -16.70 34.38 10.65
N GLU A 562 -17.04 33.59 11.67
CA GLU A 562 -18.24 33.85 12.47
C GLU A 562 -18.18 35.22 13.17
N ALA A 563 -19.25 36.01 13.05
CA ALA A 563 -19.30 37.34 13.67
C ALA A 563 -19.42 37.26 15.20
N GLU A 564 -20.08 36.22 15.70
CA GLU A 564 -20.17 35.89 17.11
C GLU A 564 -19.47 34.55 17.37
N PRO A 565 -18.42 34.51 18.23
CA PRO A 565 -17.72 33.27 18.54
C PRO A 565 -18.65 32.14 19.01
N GLY A 566 -18.46 30.95 18.45
CA GLY A 566 -19.24 29.74 18.69
C GLY A 566 -20.61 29.69 18.00
N SER A 567 -21.03 30.72 17.27
CA SER A 567 -22.33 30.74 16.59
C SER A 567 -22.47 29.64 15.52
N ALA A 568 -21.42 29.37 14.76
CA ALA A 568 -21.41 28.29 13.76
C ALA A 568 -21.56 26.92 14.42
N ASN A 569 -20.85 26.70 15.53
CA ASN A 569 -20.92 25.45 16.30
C ASN A 569 -22.30 25.25 16.95
N ARG A 570 -22.95 26.31 17.45
CA ARG A 570 -24.33 26.24 17.97
C ARG A 570 -25.32 25.88 16.87
N LEU A 571 -25.17 26.46 15.68
CA LEU A 571 -25.99 26.16 14.52
C LEU A 571 -25.81 24.69 14.08
N HIS A 572 -24.57 24.21 14.01
CA HIS A 572 -24.25 22.82 13.74
C HIS A 572 -24.94 21.89 14.75
N LYS A 573 -24.78 22.12 16.07
CA LYS A 573 -25.41 21.29 17.11
C LYS A 573 -26.94 21.25 17.00
N LYS A 574 -27.58 22.39 16.70
CA LYS A 574 -29.04 22.49 16.49
C LYS A 574 -29.49 21.59 15.33
N TRP A 575 -28.80 21.66 14.20
CA TRP A 575 -29.16 20.88 13.00
C TRP A 575 -28.77 19.41 13.11
N ALA A 576 -27.61 19.10 13.68
CA ALA A 576 -27.16 17.73 13.93
C ALA A 576 -28.18 16.96 14.79
N LYS A 577 -28.77 17.60 15.81
CA LYS A 577 -29.86 17.01 16.59
C LYS A 577 -31.07 16.62 15.71
N LYS A 578 -31.53 17.52 14.83
CA LYS A 578 -32.65 17.24 13.91
C LYS A 578 -32.31 16.14 12.90
N CYS A 579 -31.08 16.12 12.38
CA CYS A 579 -30.61 15.08 11.47
C CYS A 579 -30.59 13.71 12.17
N LYS A 580 -30.12 13.65 13.42
CA LYS A 580 -30.15 12.45 14.27
C LYS A 580 -31.58 11.96 14.51
N GLU A 581 -32.50 12.84 14.87
CA GLU A 581 -33.93 12.51 15.02
C GLU A 581 -34.54 11.97 13.71
N PHE A 582 -34.21 12.58 12.57
CA PHE A 582 -34.68 12.12 11.26
C PHE A 582 -34.12 10.74 10.89
N VAL A 583 -32.80 10.55 11.02
CA VAL A 583 -32.12 9.29 10.74
C VAL A 583 -32.57 8.18 11.70
N GLY A 584 -32.90 8.52 12.94
CA GLY A 584 -33.44 7.60 13.95
C GLY A 584 -34.94 7.30 13.80
N SER A 585 -35.67 8.07 12.99
CA SER A 585 -37.12 7.94 12.84
C SER A 585 -37.54 6.59 12.21
N LYS A 586 -38.75 6.09 12.52
CA LYS A 586 -39.24 4.80 12.00
C LYS A 586 -39.24 4.72 10.47
N HIS A 587 -39.59 5.81 9.78
CA HIS A 587 -39.69 5.89 8.32
C HIS A 587 -39.12 7.21 7.77
N PRO A 588 -37.79 7.32 7.57
CA PRO A 588 -37.18 8.50 7.00
C PRO A 588 -37.55 8.59 5.52
N ASN A 589 -38.23 9.67 5.13
CA ASN A 589 -38.66 9.88 3.75
C ASN A 589 -37.75 10.89 3.04
N TYR A 590 -37.64 10.70 1.73
CA TYR A 590 -36.75 11.49 0.88
C TYR A 590 -37.13 12.98 0.83
N LEU A 591 -38.42 13.34 0.85
CA LEU A 591 -38.88 14.74 0.82
C LEU A 591 -38.42 15.52 2.05
N THR A 592 -38.50 14.91 3.24
CA THR A 592 -38.03 15.51 4.48
C THR A 592 -36.52 15.67 4.48
N TYR A 593 -35.78 14.66 4.00
CA TYR A 593 -34.34 14.77 3.78
C TYR A 593 -33.98 15.95 2.86
N GLN A 594 -34.62 16.05 1.69
CA GLN A 594 -34.37 17.16 0.76
C GLN A 594 -34.65 18.53 1.39
N ARG A 595 -35.71 18.63 2.19
CA ARG A 595 -36.03 19.85 2.93
C ARG A 595 -34.94 20.18 3.96
N LEU A 596 -34.52 19.20 4.75
CA LEU A 596 -33.45 19.37 5.75
C LEU A 596 -32.14 19.82 5.10
N CYS A 597 -31.71 19.20 4.00
CA CYS A 597 -30.49 19.63 3.30
C CYS A 597 -30.57 21.11 2.89
N LYS A 598 -31.71 21.54 2.33
CA LYS A 598 -31.91 22.93 1.91
C LYS A 598 -31.92 23.90 3.09
N GLU A 599 -32.65 23.58 4.15
CA GLU A 599 -32.77 24.43 5.33
C GLU A 599 -31.41 24.58 6.04
N ILE A 600 -30.65 23.50 6.17
CA ILE A 600 -29.30 23.53 6.76
C ILE A 600 -28.41 24.48 5.94
N ILE A 601 -28.30 24.24 4.64
CA ILE A 601 -27.43 25.03 3.76
C ILE A 601 -27.82 26.50 3.80
N ARG A 602 -29.13 26.83 3.74
CA ARG A 602 -29.62 28.22 3.83
C ARG A 602 -29.34 28.87 5.18
N ASP A 603 -29.53 28.17 6.29
CA ASP A 603 -29.23 28.72 7.62
C ASP A 603 -27.74 29.08 7.73
N PHE A 604 -26.86 28.21 7.22
CA PHE A 604 -25.42 28.48 7.17
C PHE A 604 -25.05 29.59 6.17
N ASP A 605 -25.75 29.67 5.03
CA ASP A 605 -25.57 30.73 4.02
C ASP A 605 -25.98 32.12 4.55
N ASN A 606 -26.88 32.15 5.54
CA ASN A 606 -27.36 33.38 6.18
C ASN A 606 -26.72 33.66 7.55
N LEU A 607 -25.86 32.78 8.06
CA LEU A 607 -25.17 32.99 9.35
C LEU A 607 -24.36 34.30 9.29
N PRO A 608 -24.45 35.22 10.27
CA PRO A 608 -23.63 36.43 10.27
C PRO A 608 -22.13 36.11 10.30
N ILE A 609 -21.39 36.64 9.33
CA ILE A 609 -19.93 36.49 9.22
C ILE A 609 -19.26 37.87 9.07
N VAL A 610 -18.00 37.96 9.48
CA VAL A 610 -17.16 39.13 9.19
C VAL A 610 -16.65 39.07 7.75
N ASP A 611 -16.55 40.24 7.12
CA ASP A 611 -16.04 40.39 5.76
C ASP A 611 -14.52 40.56 5.78
N VAL A 612 -13.82 39.43 5.89
CA VAL A 612 -12.35 39.35 5.86
C VAL A 612 -11.94 38.23 4.93
N GLU A 613 -10.87 38.42 4.17
CA GLU A 613 -10.29 37.35 3.37
C GLU A 613 -9.24 36.57 4.18
N LYS A 614 -9.35 35.24 4.15
CA LYS A 614 -8.38 34.32 4.77
C LYS A 614 -7.84 33.35 3.73
N PRO A 615 -6.56 32.91 3.86
CA PRO A 615 -6.05 31.88 2.98
C PRO A 615 -6.85 30.59 3.12
N LYS A 616 -7.22 29.99 1.99
CA LYS A 616 -7.84 28.67 1.95
C LYS A 616 -6.78 27.59 1.89
N VAL A 617 -6.93 26.55 2.71
CA VAL A 617 -6.03 25.40 2.78
C VAL A 617 -6.85 24.12 2.65
N GLY A 618 -6.61 23.39 1.57
CA GLY A 618 -7.20 22.09 1.31
C GLY A 618 -6.54 21.00 2.15
N ILE A 619 -7.33 20.08 2.71
CA ILE A 619 -6.83 18.88 3.40
C ILE A 619 -7.24 17.64 2.61
N VAL A 620 -6.24 16.94 2.08
CA VAL A 620 -6.38 15.68 1.35
C VAL A 620 -5.44 14.65 1.92
N GLY A 621 -5.59 13.37 1.61
CA GLY A 621 -4.65 12.34 2.05
C GLY A 621 -5.31 10.99 2.29
N GLU A 622 -4.70 10.19 3.17
CA GLU A 622 -5.30 8.92 3.57
C GLU A 622 -6.59 9.16 4.34
N ILE A 623 -7.64 8.38 4.06
CA ILE A 623 -9.01 8.65 4.50
C ILE A 623 -9.15 8.85 6.01
N LEU A 624 -8.52 8.03 6.85
CA LEU A 624 -8.62 8.16 8.31
C LEU A 624 -7.86 9.38 8.79
N VAL A 625 -6.62 9.59 8.32
CA VAL A 625 -5.82 10.76 8.70
C VAL A 625 -6.47 12.07 8.22
N LYS A 626 -7.17 12.05 7.09
CA LYS A 626 -7.92 13.21 6.58
C LYS A 626 -9.05 13.62 7.51
N PHE A 627 -9.84 12.66 8.02
CA PHE A 627 -11.09 12.95 8.74
C PHE A 627 -11.02 12.85 10.26
N LEU A 628 -10.06 12.12 10.82
CA LEU A 628 -9.91 11.93 12.27
C LEU A 628 -8.97 13.00 12.84
N PRO A 629 -9.46 13.97 13.64
CA PRO A 629 -8.63 15.07 14.13
C PRO A 629 -7.41 14.61 14.91
N SER A 630 -7.57 13.60 15.78
CA SER A 630 -6.46 13.05 16.56
C SER A 630 -5.40 12.34 15.74
N ALA A 631 -5.73 11.84 14.54
CA ALA A 631 -4.74 11.25 13.64
C ALA A 631 -3.94 12.29 12.84
N ASN A 632 -4.41 13.53 12.74
CA ASN A 632 -3.72 14.61 12.03
C ASN A 632 -3.31 15.77 12.95
N ASN A 633 -3.23 15.53 14.26
CA ASN A 633 -2.88 16.55 15.26
C ASN A 633 -3.78 17.80 15.19
N TYR A 634 -5.08 17.57 15.00
CA TYR A 634 -6.14 18.58 14.94
C TYR A 634 -5.87 19.64 13.86
N LEU A 635 -5.50 19.18 12.66
CA LEU A 635 -5.06 20.02 11.55
C LEU A 635 -6.05 21.14 11.20
N VAL A 636 -7.36 20.86 11.20
CA VAL A 636 -8.39 21.88 10.94
C VAL A 636 -8.33 22.98 11.99
N ASP A 637 -8.33 22.61 13.27
CA ASP A 637 -8.32 23.58 14.37
C ASP A 637 -7.03 24.41 14.37
N LEU A 638 -5.89 23.78 14.02
CA LEU A 638 -4.62 24.46 13.83
C LEU A 638 -4.67 25.49 12.70
N LEU A 639 -5.20 25.13 11.53
CA LEU A 639 -5.31 26.04 10.40
C LEU A 639 -6.21 27.24 10.72
N GLU A 640 -7.35 27.00 11.37
CA GLU A 640 -8.26 28.07 11.80
C GLU A 640 -7.63 28.99 12.84
N ALA A 641 -6.88 28.43 13.80
CA ALA A 641 -6.16 29.19 14.82
C ALA A 641 -5.06 30.08 14.22
N GLU A 642 -4.41 29.63 13.14
CA GLU A 642 -3.44 30.42 12.38
C GLU A 642 -4.10 31.37 11.36
N GLY A 643 -5.43 31.49 11.37
CA GLY A 643 -6.17 32.47 10.56
C GLY A 643 -6.47 32.03 9.13
N ALA A 644 -6.49 30.73 8.85
CA ALA A 644 -6.86 30.16 7.56
C ALA A 644 -8.27 29.52 7.56
N GLU A 645 -8.82 29.29 6.37
CA GLU A 645 -10.02 28.49 6.15
C GLU A 645 -9.61 27.08 5.70
N ALA A 646 -10.06 26.05 6.42
CA ALA A 646 -9.84 24.67 6.03
C ALA A 646 -10.91 24.22 5.01
N VAL A 647 -10.47 23.60 3.91
CA VAL A 647 -11.35 23.03 2.88
C VAL A 647 -11.11 21.52 2.83
N VAL A 648 -12.11 20.72 3.19
CA VAL A 648 -11.99 19.26 3.26
C VAL A 648 -12.97 18.65 2.26
N PRO A 649 -12.50 17.94 1.21
CA PRO A 649 -13.39 17.25 0.28
C PRO A 649 -14.22 16.14 0.96
N ASP A 650 -15.34 15.79 0.34
CA ASP A 650 -16.41 15.01 0.97
C ASP A 650 -16.04 13.53 1.22
N LEU A 651 -16.65 12.93 2.24
CA LEU A 651 -16.51 11.50 2.54
C LEU A 651 -17.28 10.64 1.52
N LEU A 652 -18.47 11.08 1.09
CA LEU A 652 -19.28 10.33 0.12
C LEU A 652 -18.58 10.18 -1.25
N ASP A 653 -17.65 11.08 -1.60
CA ASP A 653 -16.85 11.00 -2.82
C ASP A 653 -15.97 9.75 -2.86
N PHE A 654 -15.52 9.26 -1.71
CA PHE A 654 -14.80 7.99 -1.64
C PHE A 654 -15.69 6.80 -2.06
N MET A 655 -16.99 6.83 -1.75
CA MET A 655 -17.93 5.80 -2.21
C MET A 655 -18.15 5.89 -3.74
N PHE A 656 -18.24 7.09 -4.30
CA PHE A 656 -18.29 7.28 -5.75
C PHE A 656 -17.04 6.73 -6.43
N TYR A 657 -15.85 7.02 -5.87
CA TYR A 657 -14.58 6.45 -6.30
C TYR A 657 -14.60 4.92 -6.31
N CYS A 658 -15.07 4.29 -5.24
CA CYS A 658 -15.17 2.83 -5.17
C CYS A 658 -16.04 2.25 -6.29
N PHE A 659 -17.19 2.87 -6.61
CA PHE A 659 -18.01 2.43 -7.75
C PHE A 659 -17.34 2.68 -9.09
N TYR A 660 -16.76 3.87 -9.29
CA TYR A 660 -16.11 4.22 -10.55
C TYR A 660 -14.94 3.28 -10.88
N ASN A 661 -14.17 2.86 -9.87
CA ASN A 661 -13.12 1.87 -10.04
C ASN A 661 -13.61 0.54 -10.61
N GLN A 662 -14.80 0.08 -10.23
CA GLN A 662 -15.38 -1.16 -10.76
C GLN A 662 -15.69 -1.06 -12.26
N VAL A 663 -16.03 0.14 -12.75
CA VAL A 663 -16.22 0.40 -14.18
C VAL A 663 -14.90 0.19 -14.92
N TYR A 664 -13.83 0.85 -14.46
CA TYR A 664 -12.51 0.71 -15.07
C TYR A 664 -12.00 -0.74 -15.00
N LYS A 665 -12.15 -1.42 -13.85
CA LYS A 665 -11.73 -2.83 -13.69
C LYS A 665 -12.41 -3.75 -14.71
N ALA A 666 -13.69 -3.55 -14.98
CA ALA A 666 -14.41 -4.35 -15.95
C ALA A 666 -14.01 -4.04 -17.41
N GLU A 667 -13.69 -2.79 -17.69
CA GLU A 667 -13.32 -2.35 -19.05
C GLU A 667 -11.87 -2.73 -19.40
N LYS A 668 -10.95 -2.66 -18.42
CA LYS A 668 -9.49 -2.77 -18.63
C LYS A 668 -8.80 -3.93 -17.92
N LEU A 669 -9.29 -4.40 -16.78
CA LEU A 669 -8.55 -5.33 -15.91
C LEU A 669 -9.14 -6.75 -15.83
N GLY A 670 -10.24 -7.01 -16.55
CA GLY A 670 -10.84 -8.34 -16.67
C GLY A 670 -11.90 -8.67 -15.62
N GLU A 671 -12.56 -7.66 -15.04
CA GLU A 671 -13.77 -7.87 -14.23
C GLU A 671 -15.04 -7.97 -15.09
N SER A 672 -16.13 -8.47 -14.51
CA SER A 672 -17.36 -8.74 -15.25
C SER A 672 -18.07 -7.45 -15.73
N LYS A 673 -18.70 -7.50 -16.92
CA LYS A 673 -19.51 -6.39 -17.45
C LYS A 673 -20.73 -6.08 -16.59
N SER A 674 -21.27 -7.05 -15.86
CA SER A 674 -22.37 -6.83 -14.92
C SER A 674 -21.93 -5.98 -13.73
N THR A 675 -20.70 -6.15 -13.24
CA THR A 675 -20.11 -5.30 -12.20
C THR A 675 -20.10 -3.84 -12.64
N ALA A 676 -19.65 -3.53 -13.87
CA ALA A 676 -19.66 -2.16 -14.40
C ALA A 676 -21.07 -1.56 -14.47
N ARG A 677 -22.05 -2.34 -14.94
CA ARG A 677 -23.44 -1.89 -15.04
C ARG A 677 -24.02 -1.56 -13.66
N ASN A 678 -23.79 -2.42 -12.67
CA ASN A 678 -24.25 -2.21 -11.30
C ASN A 678 -23.57 -0.98 -10.66
N ALA A 679 -22.28 -0.80 -10.92
CA ALA A 679 -21.54 0.36 -10.44
C ALA A 679 -22.03 1.69 -11.07
N LYS A 680 -22.25 1.72 -12.39
CA LYS A 680 -22.85 2.88 -13.07
C LYS A 680 -24.24 3.22 -12.54
N LEU A 681 -25.05 2.21 -12.20
CA LEU A 681 -26.34 2.41 -11.55
C LEU A 681 -26.19 2.97 -10.12
N GLY A 682 -25.23 2.46 -9.36
CA GLY A 682 -24.89 2.96 -8.01
C GLY A 682 -24.51 4.44 -8.04
N ILE A 683 -23.61 4.84 -8.95
CA ILE A 683 -23.21 6.24 -9.16
C ILE A 683 -24.44 7.10 -9.46
N LYS A 684 -25.29 6.70 -10.42
CA LYS A 684 -26.52 7.45 -10.74
C LYS A 684 -27.46 7.59 -9.55
N ALA A 685 -27.65 6.52 -8.78
CA ALA A 685 -28.51 6.55 -7.60
C ALA A 685 -27.97 7.50 -6.52
N MET A 686 -26.66 7.48 -6.29
CA MET A 686 -26.01 8.40 -5.34
C MET A 686 -26.01 9.85 -5.82
N GLU A 687 -25.81 10.12 -7.12
CA GLU A 687 -25.93 11.48 -7.68
C GLU A 687 -27.36 12.03 -7.52
N LEU A 688 -28.39 11.20 -7.76
CA LEU A 688 -29.78 11.58 -7.50
C LEU A 688 -30.02 11.89 -6.02
N PHE A 689 -29.38 11.14 -5.13
CA PHE A 689 -29.47 11.31 -3.70
C PHE A 689 -28.82 12.61 -3.20
N ARG A 690 -27.58 12.88 -3.64
CA ARG A 690 -26.82 14.12 -3.37
C ARG A 690 -27.39 15.34 -4.09
N GLY A 691 -28.16 15.14 -5.17
CA GLY A 691 -28.68 16.19 -6.04
C GLY A 691 -29.47 17.30 -5.34
N ALA A 692 -30.08 17.03 -4.17
CA ALA A 692 -30.76 18.05 -3.38
C ALA A 692 -29.79 19.04 -2.74
N ALA A 693 -28.72 18.56 -2.09
CA ALA A 693 -27.68 19.39 -1.50
C ALA A 693 -26.88 20.10 -2.60
N ARG A 694 -26.48 19.38 -3.65
CA ARG A 694 -25.73 19.93 -4.79
C ARG A 694 -26.44 21.12 -5.46
N LYS A 695 -27.75 21.00 -5.73
CA LYS A 695 -28.54 22.10 -6.30
C LYS A 695 -28.66 23.30 -5.36
N GLU A 696 -28.67 23.08 -4.05
CA GLU A 696 -28.73 24.18 -3.10
C GLU A 696 -27.36 24.85 -2.94
N PHE A 697 -26.26 24.10 -2.94
CA PHE A 697 -24.91 24.67 -3.00
C PHE A 697 -24.70 25.50 -4.28
N GLN A 698 -25.21 25.06 -5.43
CA GLN A 698 -25.18 25.87 -6.66
C GLN A 698 -25.93 27.20 -6.56
N ARG A 699 -26.91 27.31 -5.64
CA ARG A 699 -27.71 28.53 -5.42
C ARG A 699 -27.18 29.37 -4.26
N SER A 700 -26.28 28.82 -3.45
CA SER A 700 -25.68 29.49 -2.30
C SER A 700 -24.78 30.62 -2.77
N ARG A 701 -24.66 31.64 -1.91
CA ARG A 701 -23.73 32.76 -2.13
C ARG A 701 -22.33 32.46 -1.59
N ARG A 702 -22.17 31.44 -0.75
CA ARG A 702 -20.94 31.17 0.02
C ARG A 702 -20.26 29.84 -0.28
N PHE A 703 -21.03 28.83 -0.69
CA PHE A 703 -20.56 27.44 -0.80
C PHE A 703 -20.40 26.99 -2.26
N THR A 704 -19.46 26.09 -2.50
CA THR A 704 -19.23 25.45 -3.80
C THR A 704 -19.83 24.05 -3.80
N PRO A 705 -20.56 23.65 -4.87
CA PRO A 705 -21.08 22.29 -4.99
C PRO A 705 -19.95 21.26 -5.16
N PRO A 706 -20.17 20.00 -4.74
CA PRO A 706 -19.24 18.90 -5.03
C PRO A 706 -19.12 18.63 -6.53
N THR A 707 -17.92 18.23 -6.95
CA THR A 707 -17.62 17.86 -8.34
C THR A 707 -18.07 16.41 -8.63
N PRO A 708 -18.72 16.15 -9.78
CA PRO A 708 -19.03 14.77 -10.20
C PRO A 708 -17.80 13.89 -10.30
N ILE A 709 -17.96 12.61 -9.98
CA ILE A 709 -16.85 11.64 -10.02
C ILE A 709 -16.25 11.46 -11.43
N GLU A 710 -17.06 11.57 -12.48
CA GLU A 710 -16.58 11.51 -13.86
C GLU A 710 -15.67 12.70 -14.22
N GLU A 711 -15.98 13.89 -13.71
CA GLU A 711 -15.16 15.09 -13.89
C GLU A 711 -13.87 14.99 -13.08
N LEU A 712 -13.94 14.51 -11.83
CA LEU A 712 -12.75 14.24 -11.01
C LEU A 712 -11.81 13.22 -11.68
N ALA A 713 -12.35 12.13 -12.24
CA ALA A 713 -11.56 11.15 -12.99
C ALA A 713 -10.93 11.76 -14.24
N LYS A 714 -11.65 12.64 -14.95
CA LYS A 714 -11.10 13.34 -16.12
C LYS A 714 -9.96 14.30 -15.72
N HIS A 715 -10.08 14.98 -14.58
CA HIS A 715 -8.99 15.83 -14.09
C HIS A 715 -7.78 14.98 -13.72
N ALA A 716 -7.97 13.92 -12.93
CA ALA A 716 -6.87 13.09 -12.46
C ALA A 716 -6.11 12.40 -13.60
N SER A 717 -6.81 11.99 -14.68
CA SER A 717 -6.22 11.29 -15.83
C SER A 717 -5.14 12.08 -16.58
N SER A 718 -5.11 13.41 -16.41
CA SER A 718 -4.06 14.27 -16.97
C SER A 718 -2.72 14.16 -16.24
N ILE A 719 -2.71 13.63 -15.01
CA ILE A 719 -1.52 13.50 -14.14
C ILE A 719 -1.21 12.02 -13.89
N VAL A 720 -2.24 11.23 -13.54
CA VAL A 720 -2.12 9.81 -13.19
C VAL A 720 -3.18 8.96 -13.88
N SER A 721 -2.80 7.75 -14.27
CA SER A 721 -3.74 6.76 -14.78
C SER A 721 -4.80 6.43 -13.73
N ILE A 722 -6.05 6.34 -14.20
CA ILE A 722 -7.22 5.89 -13.44
C ILE A 722 -7.12 4.40 -13.05
N GLY A 723 -6.16 3.67 -13.62
CA GLY A 723 -5.79 2.34 -13.14
C GLY A 723 -5.21 2.33 -11.72
N ASN A 724 -4.72 3.47 -11.21
CA ASN A 724 -4.24 3.59 -9.83
C ASN A 724 -5.42 3.51 -8.84
N GLN A 725 -5.71 2.32 -8.33
CA GLN A 725 -6.92 2.07 -7.54
C GLN A 725 -6.67 1.49 -6.14
N THR A 726 -5.42 1.54 -5.68
CA THR A 726 -5.05 1.01 -4.37
C THR A 726 -5.03 2.13 -3.34
N GLY A 727 -5.70 1.92 -2.19
CA GLY A 727 -5.93 2.99 -1.22
C GLY A 727 -6.89 4.02 -1.81
N GLU A 728 -6.53 5.30 -1.74
CA GLU A 728 -7.23 6.40 -2.40
C GLU A 728 -6.91 6.48 -3.90
N GLY A 729 -5.78 5.91 -4.34
CA GLY A 729 -5.40 5.84 -5.76
C GLY A 729 -5.51 7.18 -6.50
N TRP A 730 -6.02 7.17 -7.73
CA TRP A 730 -6.20 8.36 -8.57
C TRP A 730 -7.12 9.42 -7.94
N PHE A 731 -8.00 9.03 -7.01
CA PHE A 731 -8.95 9.93 -6.39
C PHE A 731 -8.28 10.98 -5.51
N LEU A 732 -7.18 10.65 -4.83
CA LEU A 732 -6.39 11.64 -4.10
C LEU A 732 -5.88 12.77 -5.01
N THR A 733 -5.37 12.44 -6.19
CA THR A 733 -4.95 13.43 -7.17
C THR A 733 -6.15 14.22 -7.72
N GLY A 734 -7.29 13.55 -7.90
CA GLY A 734 -8.56 14.19 -8.27
C GLY A 734 -9.01 15.24 -7.25
N GLU A 735 -8.96 14.94 -5.95
CA GLU A 735 -9.28 15.88 -4.87
C GLU A 735 -8.34 17.09 -4.87
N MET A 736 -7.04 16.90 -5.10
CA MET A 736 -6.10 18.01 -5.23
C MET A 736 -6.46 18.94 -6.40
N LEU A 737 -6.84 18.36 -7.54
CA LEU A 737 -7.24 19.14 -8.72
C LEU A 737 -8.59 19.85 -8.52
N GLU A 738 -9.55 19.20 -7.85
CA GLU A 738 -10.80 19.84 -7.45
C GLU A 738 -10.55 21.08 -6.58
N LEU A 739 -9.67 20.96 -5.58
CA LEU A 739 -9.30 22.08 -4.72
C LEU A 739 -8.67 23.22 -5.53
N ILE A 740 -7.71 22.91 -6.41
CA ILE A 740 -7.04 23.91 -7.26
C ILE A 740 -8.07 24.62 -8.17
N HIS A 741 -8.94 23.88 -8.86
CA HIS A 741 -9.96 24.45 -9.75
C HIS A 741 -11.00 25.29 -9.00
N ASN A 742 -11.26 24.96 -7.74
CA ASN A 742 -12.15 25.72 -6.85
C ASN A 742 -11.44 26.88 -6.10
N GLY A 743 -10.22 27.24 -6.50
CA GLY A 743 -9.47 28.38 -5.96
C GLY A 743 -8.75 28.12 -4.64
N THR A 744 -8.63 26.86 -4.22
CA THR A 744 -7.86 26.44 -3.04
C THR A 744 -6.50 25.91 -3.45
N ASN A 745 -5.56 26.83 -3.67
CA ASN A 745 -4.22 26.50 -4.18
C ASN A 745 -3.26 25.99 -3.10
N ASN A 746 -3.53 26.22 -1.82
CA ASN A 746 -2.70 25.71 -0.73
C ASN A 746 -3.27 24.36 -0.29
N ILE A 747 -2.45 23.31 -0.26
CA ILE A 747 -2.92 21.95 0.05
C ILE A 747 -1.97 21.28 1.03
N VAL A 748 -2.52 20.76 2.12
CA VAL A 748 -1.86 19.81 3.01
C VAL A 748 -2.25 18.41 2.59
N CYS A 749 -1.30 17.65 2.06
CA CYS A 749 -1.45 16.22 1.81
C CYS A 749 -1.07 15.45 3.09
N ALA A 750 -2.07 15.04 3.85
CA ALA A 750 -1.94 14.30 5.10
C ALA A 750 -1.60 12.82 4.83
N GLN A 751 -0.33 12.48 5.00
CA GLN A 751 0.20 11.16 4.70
C GLN A 751 0.52 10.42 6.00
N PRO A 752 -0.01 9.20 6.22
CA PRO A 752 0.45 8.38 7.32
C PRO A 752 1.77 7.67 6.97
N PHE A 753 2.59 7.43 8.00
CA PHE A 753 3.73 6.54 7.90
C PHE A 753 3.31 5.16 7.35
N GLY A 754 4.14 4.64 6.45
CA GLY A 754 3.91 3.37 5.75
C GLY A 754 2.80 3.40 4.69
N CYS A 755 2.15 4.54 4.39
CA CYS A 755 1.15 4.58 3.32
C CYS A 755 1.80 4.47 1.93
N LEU A 756 1.82 3.24 1.39
CA LEU A 756 2.45 2.96 0.10
C LEU A 756 1.79 3.68 -1.10
N PRO A 757 0.46 3.72 -1.23
CA PRO A 757 -0.16 4.47 -2.33
C PRO A 757 0.24 5.94 -2.35
N ASN A 758 0.31 6.60 -1.19
CA ASN A 758 0.65 8.02 -1.09
C ASN A 758 2.07 8.36 -1.56
N HIS A 759 2.98 7.39 -1.62
CA HIS A 759 4.29 7.64 -2.26
C HIS A 759 4.14 7.97 -3.75
N VAL A 760 3.18 7.33 -4.44
CA VAL A 760 2.94 7.53 -5.88
C VAL A 760 1.89 8.60 -6.14
N VAL A 761 0.68 8.47 -5.58
CA VAL A 761 -0.46 9.35 -5.91
C VAL A 761 -0.58 10.60 -5.01
N GLY A 762 0.22 10.65 -3.94
CA GLY A 762 0.32 11.80 -3.03
C GLY A 762 1.58 12.62 -3.29
N LYS A 763 2.75 12.13 -2.85
CA LYS A 763 4.06 12.79 -3.05
C LYS A 763 4.49 12.80 -4.52
N GLY A 764 4.36 11.66 -5.20
CA GLY A 764 4.80 11.46 -6.58
C GLY A 764 4.13 12.37 -7.63
N VAL A 765 2.97 12.96 -7.32
CA VAL A 765 2.26 13.87 -8.24
C VAL A 765 2.57 15.34 -8.01
N ILE A 766 3.20 15.71 -6.88
CA ILE A 766 3.38 17.12 -6.50
C ILE A 766 4.21 17.89 -7.53
N LYS A 767 5.28 17.28 -8.05
CA LYS A 767 6.15 17.92 -9.05
C LYS A 767 5.36 18.25 -10.32
N GLU A 768 4.58 17.29 -10.82
CA GLU A 768 3.78 17.43 -12.02
C GLU A 768 2.59 18.40 -11.82
N LEU A 769 1.93 18.36 -10.66
CA LEU A 769 0.89 19.32 -10.29
C LEU A 769 1.42 20.75 -10.27
N ARG A 770 2.61 20.99 -9.69
CA ARG A 770 3.23 22.33 -9.69
C ARG A 770 3.64 22.79 -11.08
N ARG A 771 4.03 21.86 -11.96
CA ARG A 771 4.35 22.16 -13.37
C ARG A 771 3.11 22.64 -14.13
N GLN A 772 1.97 21.97 -13.96
CA GLN A 772 0.72 22.35 -14.62
C GLN A 772 0.01 23.53 -13.93
N TYR A 773 0.15 23.67 -12.62
CA TYR A 773 -0.49 24.68 -11.78
C TYR A 773 0.55 25.39 -10.89
N PRO A 774 1.25 26.42 -11.41
CA PRO A 774 2.36 27.08 -10.71
C PRO A 774 1.98 27.76 -9.38
N LEU A 775 0.71 28.11 -9.20
CA LEU A 775 0.19 28.69 -7.95
C LEU A 775 -0.03 27.64 -6.86
N SER A 776 0.04 26.34 -7.17
CA SER A 776 -0.21 25.27 -6.22
C SER A 776 0.90 25.20 -5.16
N ASN A 777 0.51 25.44 -3.91
CA ASN A 777 1.36 25.41 -2.73
C ASN A 777 1.03 24.16 -1.92
N ILE A 778 1.55 23.02 -2.38
CA ILE A 778 1.27 21.69 -1.81
C ILE A 778 2.38 21.27 -0.86
N VAL A 779 2.03 20.84 0.36
CA VAL A 779 2.95 20.25 1.33
C VAL A 779 2.47 18.87 1.77
N ALA A 780 3.31 17.85 1.65
CA ALA A 780 3.03 16.52 2.16
C ALA A 780 3.51 16.40 3.61
N ILE A 781 2.61 16.16 4.56
CA ILE A 781 2.91 16.06 6.00
C ILE A 781 2.80 14.60 6.42
N ASP A 782 3.90 14.04 6.93
CA ASP A 782 3.93 12.66 7.43
C ASP A 782 3.48 12.62 8.90
N TYR A 783 2.42 11.84 9.17
CA TYR A 783 1.87 11.55 10.49
C TYR A 783 2.25 10.14 10.93
N ASP A 784 2.79 10.04 12.14
CA ASP A 784 3.39 8.83 12.70
C ASP A 784 3.39 8.93 14.25
N PRO A 785 3.35 7.81 15.01
CA PRO A 785 3.44 7.86 16.46
C PRO A 785 4.74 8.50 16.99
N GLY A 786 5.84 8.41 16.24
CA GLY A 786 7.16 8.90 16.64
C GLY A 786 7.56 10.24 16.01
N ALA A 787 6.77 10.78 15.07
CA ALA A 787 7.11 12.04 14.40
C ALA A 787 6.96 13.23 15.34
N SER A 788 7.93 14.15 15.31
CA SER A 788 7.87 15.39 16.07
C SER A 788 6.74 16.28 15.57
N GLU A 789 5.71 16.48 16.40
CA GLU A 789 4.59 17.40 16.18
C GLU A 789 5.09 18.81 15.79
N VAL A 790 6.19 19.27 16.40
CA VAL A 790 6.84 20.56 16.08
C VAL A 790 7.29 20.65 14.63
N ASN A 791 7.80 19.57 14.03
CA ASN A 791 8.26 19.59 12.65
C ASN A 791 7.08 19.71 11.67
N GLN A 792 5.97 19.01 11.97
CA GLN A 792 4.74 19.10 11.18
C GLN A 792 4.17 20.52 11.23
N LEU A 793 4.07 21.09 12.45
CA LEU A 793 3.60 22.45 12.68
C LEU A 793 4.46 23.48 11.93
N ASN A 794 5.78 23.38 11.99
CA ASN A 794 6.69 24.29 11.29
C ASN A 794 6.46 24.27 9.77
N ARG A 795 6.27 23.09 9.17
CA ARG A 795 6.00 22.97 7.73
C ARG A 795 4.66 23.59 7.33
N ILE A 796 3.64 23.42 8.17
CA ILE A 796 2.32 24.05 7.96
C ILE A 796 2.44 25.58 8.08
N LYS A 797 3.12 26.10 9.09
CA LYS A 797 3.34 27.54 9.26
C LYS A 797 4.13 28.17 8.11
N LEU A 798 5.15 27.49 7.61
CA LEU A 798 5.91 27.94 6.43
C LEU A 798 5.02 28.00 5.18
N MET A 799 4.16 26.99 4.99
CA MET A 799 3.17 26.99 3.91
C MET A 799 2.19 28.17 4.05
N LEU A 800 1.66 28.41 5.25
CA LEU A 800 0.75 29.52 5.54
C LEU A 800 1.39 30.89 5.33
N SER A 801 2.68 31.05 5.69
CA SER A 801 3.41 32.29 5.41
C SER A 801 3.44 32.61 3.91
N THR A 802 3.62 31.60 3.06
CA THR A 802 3.52 31.76 1.61
C THR A 802 2.08 32.05 1.17
N ALA A 803 1.10 31.37 1.77
CA ALA A 803 -0.32 31.57 1.48
C ALA A 803 -0.77 33.02 1.77
N HIS A 804 -0.40 33.58 2.93
CA HIS A 804 -0.68 34.98 3.29
C HIS A 804 0.06 35.97 2.39
N LYS A 805 1.28 35.66 1.95
CA LYS A 805 2.01 36.51 1.01
C LYS A 805 1.29 36.57 -0.34
N ASN A 806 0.85 35.42 -0.86
CA ASN A 806 0.13 35.35 -2.14
C ASN A 806 -1.23 36.05 -2.09
N LEU A 807 -1.91 36.02 -0.95
CA LEU A 807 -3.18 36.73 -0.73
C LEU A 807 -3.03 38.27 -0.74
N ARG A 808 -1.81 38.78 -0.51
CA ARG A 808 -1.49 40.22 -0.55
C ARG A 808 -1.00 40.70 -1.92
N LEU A 809 -0.75 39.80 -2.86
CA LEU A 809 -0.38 40.18 -4.23
C LEU A 809 -1.65 40.63 -4.98
N PRO A 810 -1.62 41.73 -5.74
CA PRO A 810 -2.76 42.11 -6.57
C PRO A 810 -3.06 41.00 -7.57
N SER A 811 -4.34 40.63 -7.66
CA SER A 811 -4.90 39.56 -8.49
C SER A 811 -4.61 39.71 -9.98
#